data_AF-A0A8C5WXQ5-F1
#
_entry.id   AF-A0A8C5WXQ5-F1
#
_cell.length_a   1.000
_cell.length_b   1.000
_cell.length_c   1.000
_cell.angle_alpha   90.00
_cell.angle_beta   90.00
_cell.angle_gamma   90.00
#
_symmetry.space_group_name_H-M   'P 1'
#
loop_
_entity.id
_entity.type
_entity.pdbx_description
1 polymer ?
#
loop_
_entity_poly.entity_id
_entity_poly.type
_entity_poly.pdbx_seq_one_letter_code
_entity_poly.pdbx_strand_id
1 'polypeptide(L)'
;DLITISPSLLLWRCLIKCFTYPKQTNSGGVLFFFCSYTLITPGVLRTDTEEQILVEAHGDNAPKQLVISVHDFPRKQKTLFQTRVDMNPAGGMLVTPTIKIPAKELNKDSRQNQYVIVKVSGLPVEQEKVVLLSYQSGFVFIQTDKGIYTPGSPGKLLFCLYFFTPLGSPYCYSSTLSSVSFSVVLPSFEVRLQPSDKFLYIDGNKNFHVSITARYLYGKKVEGVAFVLFGVKIDAAKKSIPDSLTRIPIIDGDGEATLKRDTLRSRFQNLNELVGHTLYVSVTVITESGSDMVVTEQSGIHIVTSPYQIYFTKTPKYFKPGMPYELTVYVTNPDGSPAANVPVVSEAIHSEGTTLSDGTAKLILNTPLNTQSLSITVRTNHGDLPRERQATKSMTATAYQTQGGSGNYLHVAITSTEIKPGDNLPVNFNVRGNANSLNQIKYFTYLILTKGKIFKVGRQPRGDGQNLVTMNLRITPDFIPSFRFVAYYQVGNNEIVADSVWVDVKDTCMGTLVVKGASSRDNRIQKPGAAMKIKLEGDPGARVGLVAVDKAVYVLNDKYKISQAKIWDTIEKSDFGCTAGSGQNNLGVFEDAGLALTTSTNLNTKQRSGILGMGCPQPTNRRRRSSVLLLDSKATAQFQDLNLRKCCEDGMHENPMGYTCEKRAKYIQEGDACKAAFLECCRYIKGIRDENQRESELFLARSDFEDEFFGEENIISRSDFPESWFWVTEDLNEPPNNQGISSKTVSFYLRDSITTWEVLAVSIAPTKGICVAEPYEITVMKDFFIDLRVPYSVVKNEQVEIRAVLYNYAEDDIFVRVELLYNPAFCSASTEGQRYRQQFPIRALSSRAVPFVIVPLQQGLHDIEVKASVRGVLASDGVRKKLKVVVSNKWGYILALGEREEQTVIANKLDDKVPETEIETKISVLGDPVAQIIENSIDGSKLKHLIITPSGCGEQNMITMTPSVIATYYLDATGQWENLGVDRRSEAVKQIMKGYAQQMVYKKADHSYAAFPKRASSSCGGIQLFLLPVLWAWLGGSGKGRIR
;
A
#
# COMPACT_ATOMS: atom_id res chain seq x y z
N ASP A 1 12.20 72.06 -39.25
CA ASP A 1 13.04 72.05 -40.47
C ASP A 1 12.97 70.69 -41.16
N LEU A 2 13.22 70.67 -42.47
CA LEU A 2 13.41 69.55 -43.43
C LEU A 2 12.63 68.22 -43.19
N ILE A 3 11.68 67.80 -44.06
CA ILE A 3 11.84 67.30 -45.45
C ILE A 3 12.60 65.96 -45.50
N THR A 4 12.11 64.83 -46.06
CA THR A 4 10.78 64.30 -46.51
C THR A 4 10.90 62.73 -46.43
N ILE A 5 10.07 61.79 -46.94
CA ILE A 5 8.93 61.75 -47.89
C ILE A 5 8.03 60.50 -47.62
N SER A 6 6.98 60.27 -48.42
CA SER A 6 6.26 58.98 -48.57
C SER A 6 6.14 58.64 -50.09
N PRO A 7 5.81 57.42 -50.57
CA PRO A 7 4.52 56.76 -50.29
C PRO A 7 4.50 55.20 -50.36
N SER A 8 3.30 54.65 -50.49
CA SER A 8 2.93 53.24 -50.72
C SER A 8 3.06 52.76 -52.19
N LEU A 9 2.67 51.49 -52.41
CA LEU A 9 2.45 50.73 -53.67
C LEU A 9 3.66 49.97 -54.26
N LEU A 10 3.52 48.64 -54.33
CA LEU A 10 3.91 47.84 -55.50
C LEU A 10 3.11 46.53 -55.55
N LEU A 11 1.87 46.63 -56.05
CA LEU A 11 1.06 45.50 -56.51
C LEU A 11 1.48 45.14 -57.94
N TRP A 12 1.41 43.84 -58.30
CA TRP A 12 1.40 43.34 -59.69
C TRP A 12 2.56 43.77 -60.62
N ARG A 13 3.51 42.84 -60.87
CA ARG A 13 3.88 42.32 -62.22
C ARG A 13 5.13 41.45 -62.17
N CYS A 14 4.99 40.17 -62.51
CA CYS A 14 6.07 39.38 -63.13
C CYS A 14 5.46 38.15 -63.82
N LEU A 15 5.05 38.33 -65.08
CA LEU A 15 4.47 37.32 -65.95
C LEU A 15 5.03 37.58 -67.35
N ILE A 16 5.50 36.54 -68.06
CA ILE A 16 6.05 36.62 -69.44
C ILE A 16 7.45 37.32 -69.42
N LYS A 17 8.53 36.84 -70.06
CA LYS A 17 8.70 35.92 -71.21
C LYS A 17 10.04 35.17 -71.12
N CYS A 18 10.08 33.91 -71.54
CA CYS A 18 11.18 33.37 -72.36
C CYS A 18 10.72 32.09 -73.07
N PHE A 19 10.69 32.11 -74.41
CA PHE A 19 10.45 30.94 -75.26
C PHE A 19 11.82 30.35 -75.67
N THR A 20 11.96 29.06 -75.95
CA THR A 20 11.57 28.50 -77.26
C THR A 20 11.45 26.97 -77.26
N TYR A 21 10.67 26.46 -78.22
CA TYR A 21 10.48 25.05 -78.62
C TYR A 21 11.60 24.60 -79.61
N PRO A 22 11.66 23.37 -80.19
CA PRO A 22 10.73 22.22 -80.07
C PRO A 22 11.38 20.82 -79.86
N LYS A 23 10.56 19.82 -79.47
CA LYS A 23 10.31 18.60 -80.28
C LYS A 23 9.22 17.70 -79.68
N GLN A 24 8.43 17.05 -80.54
CA GLN A 24 7.59 15.91 -80.17
C GLN A 24 8.37 14.60 -80.36
N THR A 25 8.25 13.69 -79.40
CA THR A 25 8.43 12.24 -79.62
C THR A 25 7.40 11.49 -78.76
N ASN A 26 6.57 10.66 -79.40
CA ASN A 26 5.63 9.80 -78.68
C ASN A 26 6.37 8.63 -78.03
N SER A 27 6.32 8.51 -76.70
CA SER A 27 6.59 7.24 -76.01
C SER A 27 5.96 7.23 -74.60
N GLY A 28 5.36 6.08 -74.26
CA GLY A 28 4.85 5.67 -72.94
C GLY A 28 4.54 6.73 -71.88
N GLY A 29 3.25 7.04 -71.68
CA GLY A 29 2.79 7.73 -70.47
C GLY A 29 2.98 6.86 -69.22
N VAL A 30 4.11 7.03 -68.51
CA VAL A 30 4.38 6.32 -67.26
C VAL A 30 3.49 6.89 -66.15
N LEU A 31 2.51 6.09 -65.71
CA LEU A 31 1.77 6.35 -64.48
C LEU A 31 2.74 6.27 -63.29
N PHE A 32 3.04 7.42 -62.69
CA PHE A 32 3.76 7.49 -61.42
C PHE A 32 2.88 6.91 -60.31
N PHE A 33 3.12 5.64 -59.97
CA PHE A 33 2.59 5.03 -58.75
C PHE A 33 3.22 5.70 -57.53
N PHE A 34 2.46 6.58 -56.87
CA PHE A 34 2.87 7.19 -55.60
C PHE A 34 2.95 6.10 -54.52
N CYS A 35 4.17 5.69 -54.18
CA CYS A 35 4.43 4.82 -53.04
C CYS A 35 4.18 5.60 -51.74
N SER A 36 3.57 4.96 -50.75
CA SER A 36 3.32 5.55 -49.43
C SER A 36 4.25 4.95 -48.40
N TYR A 37 4.88 5.78 -47.58
CA TYR A 37 5.75 5.34 -46.48
C TYR A 37 5.14 5.76 -45.15
N THR A 38 5.23 4.89 -44.15
CA THR A 38 4.74 5.17 -42.79
C THR A 38 5.84 4.90 -41.75
N LEU A 39 5.82 5.72 -40.69
CA LEU A 39 6.66 5.61 -39.51
C LEU A 39 5.73 5.61 -38.29
N ILE A 40 5.73 4.51 -37.53
CA ILE A 40 4.99 4.36 -36.28
C ILE A 40 5.97 4.17 -35.13
N THR A 41 5.81 4.97 -34.08
CA THR A 41 6.59 4.91 -32.84
C THR A 41 5.66 4.84 -31.63
N PRO A 42 6.11 4.37 -30.46
CA PRO A 42 5.48 4.69 -29.20
C PRO A 42 5.31 6.21 -29.04
N GLY A 43 4.17 6.67 -28.53
CA GLY A 43 3.90 8.10 -28.30
C GLY A 43 4.73 8.71 -27.17
N VAL A 44 5.38 7.88 -26.36
CA VAL A 44 6.39 8.22 -25.35
C VAL A 44 7.48 7.16 -25.40
N LEU A 45 8.76 7.56 -25.47
CA LEU A 45 9.92 6.66 -25.47
C LEU A 45 10.61 6.66 -24.10
N ARG A 46 10.98 5.50 -23.58
CA ARG A 46 11.66 5.36 -22.28
C ARG A 46 13.19 5.27 -22.43
N THR A 47 13.92 6.05 -21.64
CA THR A 47 15.40 6.03 -21.66
C THR A 47 15.99 4.76 -21.05
N ASP A 48 17.18 4.37 -21.49
CA ASP A 48 17.93 3.15 -21.14
C ASP A 48 17.24 1.80 -21.44
N THR A 49 15.98 1.81 -21.89
CA THR A 49 15.26 0.61 -22.35
C THR A 49 15.28 0.48 -23.87
N GLU A 50 15.17 -0.73 -24.38
CA GLU A 50 14.91 -0.98 -25.80
C GLU A 50 13.43 -0.75 -26.14
N GLU A 51 13.18 -0.02 -27.22
CA GLU A 51 11.85 0.23 -27.79
C GLU A 51 11.85 -0.22 -29.26
N GLN A 52 10.80 -0.94 -29.68
CA GLN A 52 10.57 -1.17 -31.11
C GLN A 52 9.89 0.06 -31.74
N ILE A 53 10.29 0.38 -32.96
CA ILE A 53 9.51 1.24 -33.87
C ILE A 53 9.18 0.44 -35.13
N LEU A 54 8.23 0.92 -35.93
CA LEU A 54 7.80 0.31 -37.18
C LEU A 54 8.03 1.29 -38.34
N VAL A 55 8.66 0.80 -39.41
CA VAL A 55 8.73 1.49 -40.70
C VAL A 55 8.17 0.57 -41.78
N GLU A 56 7.25 1.07 -42.60
CA GLU A 56 6.53 0.29 -43.60
C GLU A 56 6.42 1.06 -44.93
N ALA A 57 6.57 0.35 -46.05
CA ALA A 57 6.32 0.88 -47.38
C ALA A 57 5.13 0.16 -48.03
N HIS A 58 4.24 0.95 -48.64
CA HIS A 58 3.02 0.49 -49.32
C HIS A 58 3.08 0.84 -50.81
N GLY A 59 2.76 -0.14 -51.66
CA GLY A 59 2.81 -0.01 -53.13
C GLY A 59 4.22 -0.14 -53.74
N ASP A 60 5.26 -0.08 -52.91
CA ASP A 60 6.67 -0.23 -53.30
C ASP A 60 7.13 -1.69 -53.13
N ASN A 61 7.89 -2.22 -54.07
CA ASN A 61 8.44 -3.59 -54.06
C ASN A 61 9.97 -3.62 -54.31
N ALA A 62 10.65 -2.48 -54.35
CA ALA A 62 12.10 -2.45 -54.59
C ALA A 62 12.87 -2.45 -53.24
N PRO A 63 13.81 -3.39 -53.00
CA PRO A 63 14.61 -3.43 -51.77
C PRO A 63 15.34 -2.10 -51.49
N LYS A 64 15.41 -1.69 -50.22
CA LYS A 64 16.04 -0.43 -49.78
C LYS A 64 16.78 -0.60 -48.46
N GLN A 65 17.95 0.03 -48.33
CA GLN A 65 18.58 0.26 -47.04
C GLN A 65 18.05 1.56 -46.42
N LEU A 66 17.56 1.49 -45.19
CA LEU A 66 17.08 2.61 -44.40
C LEU A 66 18.00 2.87 -43.22
N VAL A 67 18.29 4.14 -42.96
CA VAL A 67 19.02 4.62 -41.79
C VAL A 67 18.01 5.19 -40.81
N ILE A 68 18.02 4.70 -39.56
CA ILE A 68 17.22 5.24 -38.47
C ILE A 68 18.18 5.96 -37.52
N SER A 69 17.90 7.23 -37.23
CA SER A 69 18.67 8.01 -36.26
C SER A 69 17.74 8.74 -35.29
N VAL A 70 18.16 8.80 -34.02
CA VAL A 70 17.47 9.53 -32.96
C VAL A 70 18.34 10.72 -32.58
N HIS A 71 17.77 11.92 -32.64
CA HIS A 71 18.46 13.18 -32.37
C HIS A 71 17.87 13.93 -31.17
N ASP A 72 18.66 14.83 -30.59
CA ASP A 72 18.21 15.81 -29.59
C ASP A 72 17.16 16.79 -30.17
N PHE A 73 16.19 17.13 -29.34
CA PHE A 73 15.28 18.25 -29.58
C PHE A 73 15.75 19.49 -28.80
N PRO A 74 15.71 20.72 -29.37
CA PRO A 74 15.19 21.06 -30.69
C PRO A 74 16.25 21.16 -31.80
N ARG A 75 17.56 21.05 -31.49
CA ARG A 75 18.63 21.53 -32.39
C ARG A 75 19.25 20.48 -33.32
N LYS A 76 18.98 19.19 -33.14
CA LYS A 76 19.58 18.08 -33.93
C LYS A 76 21.12 18.11 -33.95
N GLN A 77 21.76 18.62 -32.89
CA GLN A 77 23.21 18.72 -32.77
C GLN A 77 23.89 17.40 -32.38
N LYS A 78 23.17 16.46 -31.77
CA LYS A 78 23.69 15.17 -31.31
C LYS A 78 22.79 14.02 -31.75
N THR A 79 23.40 13.02 -32.39
CA THR A 79 22.79 11.71 -32.64
C THR A 79 22.95 10.87 -31.37
N LEU A 80 21.83 10.52 -30.73
CA LEU A 80 21.74 9.72 -29.49
C LEU A 80 21.71 8.21 -29.76
N PHE A 81 21.24 7.82 -30.94
CA PHE A 81 21.21 6.44 -31.42
C PHE A 81 21.20 6.44 -32.96
N GLN A 82 21.85 5.47 -33.60
CA GLN A 82 21.77 5.26 -35.04
C GLN A 82 21.87 3.78 -35.37
N THR A 83 21.06 3.33 -36.34
CA THR A 83 21.13 1.97 -36.89
C THR A 83 20.82 1.97 -38.39
N ARG A 84 21.14 0.89 -39.08
CA ARG A 84 20.76 0.62 -40.47
C ARG A 84 19.95 -0.68 -40.53
N VAL A 85 18.92 -0.70 -41.36
CA VAL A 85 18.13 -1.91 -41.64
C VAL A 85 17.79 -1.99 -43.12
N ASP A 86 17.76 -3.21 -43.66
CA ASP A 86 17.40 -3.47 -45.05
C ASP A 86 15.93 -3.90 -45.14
N MET A 87 15.11 -3.07 -45.79
CA MET A 87 13.71 -3.35 -46.09
C MET A 87 13.63 -4.11 -47.42
N ASN A 88 13.00 -5.28 -47.43
CA ASN A 88 12.93 -6.14 -48.63
C ASN A 88 11.53 -6.76 -48.82
N PRO A 89 11.19 -7.23 -50.04
CA PRO A 89 9.88 -7.83 -50.32
C PRO A 89 9.60 -9.15 -49.60
N ALA A 90 10.64 -9.91 -49.22
CA ALA A 90 10.47 -11.17 -48.49
C ALA A 90 9.94 -10.94 -47.05
N GLY A 91 10.39 -9.86 -46.40
CA GLY A 91 9.79 -9.31 -45.17
C GLY A 91 8.53 -8.48 -45.41
N GLY A 92 7.97 -8.49 -46.62
CA GLY A 92 6.76 -7.76 -46.98
C GLY A 92 6.93 -6.24 -47.10
N MET A 93 8.15 -5.71 -47.23
CA MET A 93 8.40 -4.25 -47.21
C MET A 93 8.00 -3.57 -45.88
N LEU A 94 8.22 -4.30 -44.78
CA LEU A 94 7.98 -3.87 -43.40
C LEU A 94 9.24 -4.18 -42.57
N VAL A 95 9.61 -3.30 -41.64
CA VAL A 95 10.77 -3.52 -40.76
C VAL A 95 10.55 -2.91 -39.37
N THR A 96 11.02 -3.60 -38.33
CA THR A 96 10.82 -3.25 -36.92
C THR A 96 12.14 -3.04 -36.17
N PRO A 97 12.88 -1.94 -36.42
CA PRO A 97 14.15 -1.69 -35.74
C PRO A 97 13.94 -1.40 -34.24
N THR A 98 14.84 -1.94 -33.42
CA THR A 98 14.96 -1.63 -31.99
C THR A 98 15.86 -0.43 -31.76
N ILE A 99 15.38 0.58 -31.03
CA ILE A 99 16.14 1.76 -30.62
C ILE A 99 16.36 1.77 -29.10
N LYS A 100 17.47 2.36 -28.65
CA LYS A 100 17.82 2.48 -27.22
C LYS A 100 18.43 3.85 -26.96
N ILE A 101 17.82 4.67 -26.09
CA ILE A 101 18.22 6.07 -25.87
C ILE A 101 18.95 6.20 -24.53
N PRO A 102 20.26 6.53 -24.50
CA PRO A 102 21.05 6.52 -23.27
C PRO A 102 20.71 7.71 -22.35
N ALA A 103 20.24 7.45 -21.13
CA ALA A 103 19.87 8.48 -20.16
C ALA A 103 21.06 9.28 -19.59
N LYS A 104 22.30 8.87 -19.89
CA LYS A 104 23.53 9.60 -19.54
C LYS A 104 23.79 10.80 -20.47
N GLU A 105 23.21 10.80 -21.67
CA GLU A 105 23.50 11.80 -22.70
C GLU A 105 22.48 12.93 -22.76
N LEU A 106 21.41 12.83 -21.97
CA LEU A 106 20.32 13.79 -21.86
C LEU A 106 20.51 14.63 -20.59
N ASN A 107 20.38 15.96 -20.70
CA ASN A 107 20.37 16.84 -19.53
C ASN A 107 19.14 16.51 -18.65
N LYS A 108 19.27 16.53 -17.31
CA LYS A 108 18.24 16.03 -16.39
C LYS A 108 17.46 17.14 -15.67
N ASP A 109 17.18 18.24 -16.37
CA ASP A 109 16.34 19.34 -15.88
C ASP A 109 14.86 18.91 -15.74
N SER A 110 14.54 18.28 -14.62
CA SER A 110 13.23 17.70 -14.25
C SER A 110 12.03 18.66 -14.24
N ARG A 111 12.23 19.94 -14.57
CA ARG A 111 11.19 20.97 -14.68
C ARG A 111 10.61 21.13 -16.09
N GLN A 112 11.18 20.49 -17.10
CA GLN A 112 10.71 20.59 -18.50
C GLN A 112 10.57 19.20 -19.15
N ASN A 113 9.49 19.01 -19.91
CA ASN A 113 9.32 17.83 -20.77
C ASN A 113 10.42 17.83 -21.84
N GLN A 114 11.16 16.71 -21.95
CA GLN A 114 12.11 16.51 -23.04
C GLN A 114 11.53 15.70 -24.18
N TYR A 115 12.08 15.92 -25.37
CA TYR A 115 11.68 15.27 -26.60
C TYR A 115 12.91 14.79 -27.36
N VAL A 116 12.72 13.84 -28.25
CA VAL A 116 13.71 13.40 -29.25
C VAL A 116 13.10 13.46 -30.63
N ILE A 117 13.95 13.55 -31.64
CA ILE A 117 13.53 13.51 -33.05
C ILE A 117 13.96 12.17 -33.61
N VAL A 118 12.99 11.29 -33.85
CA VAL A 118 13.19 10.02 -34.58
C VAL A 118 13.14 10.36 -36.06
N LYS A 119 14.24 10.13 -36.77
CA LYS A 119 14.38 10.34 -38.22
C LYS A 119 14.67 9.02 -38.93
N VAL A 120 14.06 8.85 -40.10
CA VAL A 120 14.31 7.77 -41.04
C VAL A 120 14.72 8.37 -42.38
N SER A 121 15.84 7.91 -42.94
CA SER A 121 16.33 8.35 -44.24
C SER A 121 16.86 7.19 -45.09
N GLY A 122 16.52 7.20 -46.38
CA GLY A 122 16.98 6.24 -47.39
C GLY A 122 16.17 6.38 -48.66
N LEU A 123 16.80 6.80 -49.76
CA LEU A 123 16.14 7.27 -50.98
C LEU A 123 15.00 6.33 -51.47
N PRO A 124 13.78 6.83 -51.77
CA PRO A 124 13.32 8.23 -51.72
C PRO A 124 12.71 8.65 -50.38
N VAL A 125 12.85 7.86 -49.31
CA VAL A 125 12.23 8.08 -48.00
C VAL A 125 13.03 9.08 -47.18
N GLU A 126 12.38 10.16 -46.76
CA GLU A 126 12.81 10.99 -45.63
C GLU A 126 11.58 11.31 -44.76
N GLN A 127 11.62 10.91 -43.50
CA GLN A 127 10.52 11.06 -42.54
C GLN A 127 11.09 11.38 -41.15
N GLU A 128 10.44 12.26 -40.39
CA GLU A 128 10.80 12.52 -39.00
C GLU A 128 9.60 12.78 -38.08
N LYS A 129 9.75 12.45 -36.80
CA LYS A 129 8.74 12.65 -35.76
C LYS A 129 9.39 13.09 -34.46
N VAL A 130 8.80 14.12 -33.82
CA VAL A 130 9.15 14.52 -32.46
C VAL A 130 8.38 13.63 -31.49
N VAL A 131 9.07 12.99 -30.53
CA VAL A 131 8.47 12.06 -29.57
C VAL A 131 8.84 12.47 -28.15
N LEU A 132 7.90 12.35 -27.20
CA LEU A 132 8.11 12.67 -25.79
C LEU A 132 9.02 11.64 -25.12
N LEU A 133 9.96 12.07 -24.28
CA LEU A 133 10.79 11.18 -23.46
C LEU A 133 10.17 10.94 -22.07
N SER A 134 10.42 9.75 -21.53
CA SER A 134 10.24 9.43 -20.12
C SER A 134 11.52 8.81 -19.54
N TYR A 135 11.92 9.26 -18.35
CA TYR A 135 13.05 8.70 -17.60
C TYR A 135 12.67 7.46 -16.75
N GLN A 136 11.42 6.97 -16.86
CA GLN A 136 10.97 5.77 -16.16
C GLN A 136 11.55 4.50 -16.79
N SER A 137 12.65 4.00 -16.22
CA SER A 137 13.37 2.81 -16.68
C SER A 137 12.91 1.49 -16.05
N GLY A 138 12.01 1.52 -15.06
CA GLY A 138 11.45 0.32 -14.41
C GLY A 138 10.56 0.63 -13.21
N PHE A 139 10.36 -0.39 -12.36
CA PHE A 139 9.57 -0.31 -11.13
C PHE A 139 10.38 -0.78 -9.92
N VAL A 140 10.04 -0.25 -8.74
CA VAL A 140 10.60 -0.68 -7.45
C VAL A 140 9.44 -1.03 -6.53
N PHE A 141 9.37 -2.28 -6.08
CA PHE A 141 8.42 -2.72 -5.07
C PHE A 141 9.13 -2.92 -3.73
N ILE A 142 8.51 -2.44 -2.66
CA ILE A 142 9.04 -2.50 -1.29
C ILE A 142 8.13 -3.42 -0.48
N GLN A 143 8.66 -4.55 -0.05
CA GLN A 143 8.02 -5.43 0.94
C GLN A 143 8.67 -5.18 2.29
N THR A 144 7.87 -4.95 3.34
CA THR A 144 8.31 -4.99 4.74
C THR A 144 7.96 -6.32 5.39
N ASP A 145 8.59 -6.68 6.52
CA ASP A 145 8.18 -7.84 7.30
C ASP A 145 6.78 -7.69 7.92
N LYS A 146 6.36 -6.45 8.26
CA LYS A 146 5.05 -6.18 8.85
C LYS A 146 4.51 -4.77 8.56
N GLY A 147 3.21 -4.59 8.82
CA GLY A 147 2.48 -3.33 8.63
C GLY A 147 2.41 -2.41 9.85
N ILE A 148 2.88 -2.84 11.03
CA ILE A 148 2.88 -2.08 12.30
C ILE A 148 4.15 -2.43 13.08
N TYR A 149 4.75 -1.46 13.77
CA TYR A 149 5.97 -1.63 14.58
C TYR A 149 5.85 -0.95 15.96
N THR A 150 6.34 -1.63 17.00
CA THR A 150 6.29 -1.20 18.40
C THR A 150 7.54 -0.39 18.83
N PRO A 151 7.39 0.78 19.48
CA PRO A 151 8.52 1.59 19.93
C PRO A 151 9.26 0.91 21.10
N GLY A 152 10.59 0.85 21.02
CA GLY A 152 11.45 0.27 22.05
C GLY A 152 11.96 -1.14 21.73
N SER A 153 11.33 -1.84 20.79
CA SER A 153 11.96 -2.99 20.14
C SER A 153 13.23 -2.55 19.38
N PRO A 154 14.29 -3.37 19.30
CA PRO A 154 15.41 -3.14 18.38
C PRO A 154 15.00 -3.53 16.94
N GLY A 155 13.89 -2.97 16.47
CA GLY A 155 13.31 -3.24 15.16
C GLY A 155 14.27 -2.86 14.03
N LYS A 156 15.00 -3.85 13.50
CA LYS A 156 15.50 -3.81 12.13
C LYS A 156 14.26 -3.74 11.24
N LEU A 157 14.09 -2.67 10.48
CA LEU A 157 13.05 -2.65 9.45
C LEU A 157 13.60 -3.52 8.32
N LEU A 158 13.03 -4.72 8.21
CA LEU A 158 13.43 -5.70 7.22
C LEU A 158 12.64 -5.43 5.95
N PHE A 159 13.35 -5.08 4.87
CA PHE A 159 12.70 -4.81 3.59
C PHE A 159 13.50 -5.33 2.40
N CYS A 160 12.77 -5.87 1.43
CA CYS A 160 13.32 -6.27 0.14
C CYS A 160 12.91 -5.25 -0.93
N LEU A 161 13.91 -4.74 -1.65
CA LEU A 161 13.71 -3.93 -2.85
C LEU A 161 13.71 -4.86 -4.07
N TYR A 162 12.53 -5.06 -4.66
CA TYR A 162 12.37 -5.82 -5.89
C TYR A 162 12.37 -4.86 -7.08
N PHE A 163 13.43 -4.94 -7.90
CA PHE A 163 13.62 -4.11 -9.08
C PHE A 163 13.11 -4.83 -10.33
N PHE A 164 12.08 -4.27 -10.99
CA PHE A 164 11.61 -4.78 -12.27
C PHE A 164 12.43 -4.15 -13.41
N THR A 165 13.70 -4.53 -13.53
CA THR A 165 14.66 -4.04 -14.54
C THR A 165 15.62 -5.16 -15.01
N PRO A 166 16.14 -5.13 -16.26
CA PRO A 166 17.00 -6.19 -16.80
C PRO A 166 18.42 -6.29 -16.18
N LEU A 167 18.71 -5.47 -15.16
CA LEU A 167 19.98 -5.45 -14.42
C LEU A 167 19.77 -5.45 -12.89
N GLY A 168 18.53 -5.59 -12.43
CA GLY A 168 18.17 -5.54 -11.02
C GLY A 168 18.11 -6.92 -10.38
N SER A 169 19.15 -7.31 -9.63
CA SER A 169 18.98 -8.30 -8.57
C SER A 169 18.13 -7.72 -7.43
N PRO A 170 17.39 -8.53 -6.65
CA PRO A 170 16.71 -8.04 -5.47
C PRO A 170 17.74 -7.70 -4.39
N TYR A 171 17.63 -6.51 -3.81
CA TYR A 171 18.47 -6.09 -2.68
C TYR A 171 17.62 -6.06 -1.42
N CYS A 172 17.72 -7.14 -0.62
CA CYS A 172 17.13 -7.20 0.71
C CYS A 172 18.09 -6.58 1.72
N TYR A 173 17.74 -5.38 2.20
CA TYR A 173 18.51 -4.64 3.19
C TYR A 173 17.85 -4.78 4.57
N SER A 174 18.65 -5.11 5.59
CA SER A 174 18.26 -4.79 6.96
C SER A 174 18.73 -3.36 7.29
N SER A 175 17.85 -2.37 7.20
CA SER A 175 18.16 -1.00 7.64
C SER A 175 17.30 -0.62 8.84
N THR A 176 17.82 0.23 9.71
CA THR A 176 17.06 0.79 10.84
C THR A 176 16.41 2.10 10.40
N LEU A 177 15.52 2.04 9.40
CA LEU A 177 14.70 3.18 9.00
C LEU A 177 13.49 3.31 9.93
N SER A 178 13.39 4.44 10.62
CA SER A 178 12.32 4.73 11.59
C SER A 178 11.08 5.31 10.91
N SER A 179 10.12 4.45 10.56
CA SER A 179 8.74 4.85 10.28
C SER A 179 7.90 4.88 11.55
N VAL A 180 6.84 5.72 11.54
CA VAL A 180 5.99 6.07 12.70
C VAL A 180 5.61 4.86 13.56
N SER A 181 6.13 4.83 14.79
CA SER A 181 5.84 3.77 15.75
C SER A 181 4.60 4.09 16.57
N PHE A 182 3.75 3.07 16.80
CA PHE A 182 2.62 3.16 17.72
C PHE A 182 2.86 2.17 18.88
N SER A 183 2.57 2.58 20.11
CA SER A 183 2.58 1.69 21.28
C SER A 183 1.38 0.76 21.24
N VAL A 184 1.50 -0.30 20.43
CA VAL A 184 0.48 -1.34 20.24
C VAL A 184 0.92 -2.61 20.96
N VAL A 185 0.00 -3.25 21.67
CA VAL A 185 0.15 -4.62 22.17
C VAL A 185 -0.52 -5.54 21.17
N LEU A 186 0.09 -6.70 20.84
CA LEU A 186 -0.54 -7.66 19.95
C LEU A 186 -1.84 -8.22 20.58
N PRO A 187 -2.96 -8.27 19.84
CA PRO A 187 -4.19 -8.86 20.34
C PRO A 187 -4.03 -10.37 20.49
N SER A 188 -4.55 -10.94 21.58
CA SER A 188 -4.53 -12.39 21.85
C SER A 188 -5.59 -13.17 21.05
N PHE A 189 -6.58 -12.46 20.48
CA PHE A 189 -7.64 -13.04 19.65
C PHE A 189 -8.05 -12.10 18.50
N GLU A 190 -8.57 -12.69 17.43
CA GLU A 190 -9.18 -12.01 16.29
C GLU A 190 -10.68 -11.78 16.53
N VAL A 191 -11.20 -10.63 16.12
CA VAL A 191 -12.64 -10.35 16.05
C VAL A 191 -12.99 -10.03 14.60
N ARG A 192 -13.84 -10.85 13.99
CA ARG A 192 -14.39 -10.61 12.64
C ARG A 192 -15.77 -9.99 12.75
N LEU A 193 -16.00 -8.96 11.94
CA LEU A 193 -17.25 -8.21 11.89
C LEU A 193 -17.87 -8.38 10.50
N GLN A 194 -18.84 -9.30 10.39
CA GLN A 194 -19.53 -9.59 9.14
C GLN A 194 -20.90 -8.88 9.13
N PRO A 195 -21.05 -7.78 8.38
CA PRO A 195 -22.37 -7.18 8.20
C PRO A 195 -23.26 -8.08 7.34
N SER A 196 -24.56 -8.05 7.63
CA SER A 196 -25.61 -8.75 6.87
C SER A 196 -25.64 -8.35 5.39
N ASP A 197 -25.67 -7.04 5.13
CA ASP A 197 -25.50 -6.45 3.80
C ASP A 197 -24.16 -5.68 3.72
N LYS A 198 -23.46 -5.75 2.59
CA LYS A 198 -22.24 -4.93 2.33
C LYS A 198 -22.49 -3.41 2.33
N PHE A 199 -23.74 -3.00 2.24
CA PHE A 199 -24.19 -1.62 2.07
C PHE A 199 -25.48 -1.38 2.85
N LEU A 200 -25.83 -0.12 3.11
CA LEU A 200 -27.04 0.26 3.81
C LEU A 200 -27.99 1.02 2.88
N TYR A 201 -29.17 0.45 2.62
CA TYR A 201 -30.23 1.15 1.91
C TYR A 201 -30.73 2.36 2.69
N ILE A 202 -30.84 3.49 2.01
CA ILE A 202 -31.30 4.72 2.66
C ILE A 202 -32.82 4.76 2.87
N ASP A 203 -33.58 4.21 1.93
CA ASP A 203 -35.04 4.04 2.01
C ASP A 203 -35.42 2.64 2.54
N GLY A 204 -34.53 2.02 3.31
CA GLY A 204 -34.77 0.74 3.99
C GLY A 204 -35.52 0.94 5.31
N ASN A 205 -36.63 0.23 5.49
CA ASN A 205 -37.29 0.02 6.79
C ASN A 205 -36.75 -1.21 7.55
N LYS A 206 -35.77 -1.94 6.99
CA LYS A 206 -35.05 -3.00 7.69
C LYS A 206 -34.03 -2.39 8.67
N ASN A 207 -33.82 -3.07 9.81
CA ASN A 207 -32.67 -2.80 10.67
C ASN A 207 -31.39 -3.32 10.01
N PHE A 208 -30.23 -2.84 10.46
CA PHE A 208 -28.93 -3.27 9.95
C PHE A 208 -28.21 -4.17 10.96
N HIS A 209 -27.92 -5.39 10.55
CA HIS A 209 -27.42 -6.45 11.43
C HIS A 209 -25.93 -6.71 11.15
N VAL A 210 -25.14 -6.93 12.20
CA VAL A 210 -23.71 -7.24 12.12
C VAL A 210 -23.40 -8.44 13.02
N SER A 211 -22.94 -9.53 12.41
CA SER A 211 -22.42 -10.69 13.14
C SER A 211 -21.01 -10.41 13.63
N ILE A 212 -20.74 -10.78 14.88
CA ILE A 212 -19.47 -10.64 15.57
C ILE A 212 -18.97 -12.05 15.85
N THR A 213 -17.85 -12.44 15.25
CA THR A 213 -17.22 -13.74 15.49
C THR A 213 -15.84 -13.52 16.09
N ALA A 214 -15.68 -13.83 17.37
CA ALA A 214 -14.44 -13.70 18.14
C ALA A 214 -13.75 -15.06 18.32
N ARG A 215 -12.51 -15.19 17.87
CA ARG A 215 -11.72 -16.42 17.90
C ARG A 215 -10.26 -16.14 18.22
N TYR A 216 -9.65 -16.95 19.08
CA TYR A 216 -8.22 -16.89 19.35
C TYR A 216 -7.39 -17.14 18.08
N LEU A 217 -6.14 -16.64 18.06
CA LEU A 217 -5.24 -16.73 16.90
C LEU A 217 -4.95 -18.17 16.43
N TYR A 218 -5.15 -19.15 17.31
CA TYR A 218 -5.03 -20.60 17.08
C TYR A 218 -6.39 -21.29 16.81
N GLY A 219 -7.45 -20.52 16.52
CA GLY A 219 -8.70 -21.01 15.92
C GLY A 219 -9.85 -21.34 16.87
N LYS A 220 -9.62 -21.41 18.19
CA LYS A 220 -10.68 -21.68 19.19
C LYS A 220 -11.59 -20.45 19.41
N LYS A 221 -12.84 -20.71 19.81
CA LYS A 221 -13.88 -19.69 20.10
C LYS A 221 -13.55 -18.90 21.37
N VAL A 222 -14.08 -17.67 21.47
CA VAL A 222 -13.92 -16.78 22.64
C VAL A 222 -15.26 -16.64 23.37
N GLU A 223 -15.26 -16.67 24.71
CA GLU A 223 -16.43 -16.34 25.52
C GLU A 223 -16.23 -15.01 26.25
N GLY A 224 -17.28 -14.19 26.32
CA GLY A 224 -17.19 -12.85 26.92
C GLY A 224 -18.31 -11.89 26.51
N VAL A 225 -17.96 -10.61 26.36
CA VAL A 225 -18.92 -9.52 26.12
C VAL A 225 -18.37 -8.54 25.09
N ALA A 226 -19.21 -8.17 24.11
CA ALA A 226 -18.94 -7.12 23.13
C ALA A 226 -19.70 -5.84 23.46
N PHE A 227 -19.03 -4.70 23.32
CA PHE A 227 -19.62 -3.37 23.28
C PHE A 227 -19.55 -2.82 21.86
N VAL A 228 -20.69 -2.46 21.28
CA VAL A 228 -20.81 -2.09 19.86
C VAL A 228 -21.34 -0.68 19.72
N LEU A 229 -20.64 0.14 18.93
CA LEU A 229 -21.00 1.52 18.62
C LEU A 229 -21.00 1.74 17.10
N PHE A 230 -22.13 2.18 16.55
CA PHE A 230 -22.24 2.55 15.14
C PHE A 230 -21.96 4.05 14.93
N GLY A 231 -21.58 4.41 13.70
CA GLY A 231 -21.44 5.81 13.28
C GLY A 231 -21.39 5.97 11.77
N VAL A 232 -21.45 7.21 11.29
CA VAL A 232 -21.31 7.56 9.86
C VAL A 232 -20.03 8.38 9.67
N LYS A 233 -19.26 8.02 8.66
CA LYS A 233 -18.01 8.67 8.25
C LYS A 233 -18.26 9.55 7.01
N ILE A 234 -18.17 10.86 7.21
CA ILE A 234 -18.42 11.92 6.23
C ILE A 234 -17.09 12.63 5.97
N ASP A 235 -16.61 12.64 4.72
CA ASP A 235 -15.39 13.34 4.29
C ASP A 235 -14.19 13.18 5.24
N ALA A 236 -13.96 11.92 5.64
CA ALA A 236 -12.98 11.43 6.62
C ALA A 236 -13.26 11.71 8.11
N ALA A 237 -14.16 12.64 8.47
CA ALA A 237 -14.62 12.80 9.85
C ALA A 237 -15.57 11.66 10.26
N LYS A 238 -15.45 11.17 11.50
CA LYS A 238 -16.35 10.15 12.09
C LYS A 238 -17.40 10.84 12.97
N LYS A 239 -18.68 10.67 12.65
CA LYS A 239 -19.82 11.07 13.50
C LYS A 239 -20.40 9.81 14.14
N SER A 240 -20.23 9.64 15.45
CA SER A 240 -20.80 8.49 16.17
C SER A 240 -22.32 8.64 16.35
N ILE A 241 -23.00 7.52 16.61
CA ILE A 241 -24.40 7.47 17.03
C ILE A 241 -24.39 6.94 18.49
N PRO A 242 -24.28 7.79 19.52
CA PRO A 242 -24.17 7.33 20.92
C PRO A 242 -25.32 6.42 21.34
N ASP A 243 -26.55 6.76 20.90
CA ASP A 243 -27.79 6.02 21.10
C ASP A 243 -27.79 4.60 20.48
N SER A 244 -26.74 4.21 19.74
CA SER A 244 -26.52 2.86 19.20
C SER A 244 -25.59 1.99 20.04
N LEU A 245 -25.03 2.51 21.14
CA LEU A 245 -24.15 1.77 22.03
C LEU A 245 -24.89 0.59 22.66
N THR A 246 -24.48 -0.63 22.36
CA THR A 246 -25.12 -1.87 22.84
C THR A 246 -24.09 -2.82 23.46
N ARG A 247 -24.48 -3.51 24.54
CA ARG A 247 -23.71 -4.56 25.22
C ARG A 247 -24.32 -5.92 24.86
N ILE A 248 -23.53 -6.79 24.25
CA ILE A 248 -23.97 -8.07 23.67
C ILE A 248 -23.10 -9.19 24.28
N PRO A 249 -23.67 -10.30 24.79
CA PRO A 249 -22.87 -11.46 25.18
C PRO A 249 -22.29 -12.13 23.94
N ILE A 250 -21.02 -12.54 23.99
CA ILE A 250 -20.40 -13.42 23.00
C ILE A 250 -20.36 -14.81 23.62
N ILE A 251 -21.18 -15.69 23.05
CA ILE A 251 -21.36 -17.08 23.50
C ILE A 251 -20.83 -17.96 22.38
N ASP A 252 -20.05 -19.00 22.71
CA ASP A 252 -19.55 -19.93 21.69
C ASP A 252 -18.74 -19.20 20.58
N GLY A 253 -18.10 -18.06 20.88
CA GLY A 253 -17.37 -17.25 19.90
C GLY A 253 -18.20 -16.38 18.97
N ASP A 254 -19.53 -16.36 19.08
CA ASP A 254 -20.42 -15.64 18.16
C ASP A 254 -21.42 -14.71 18.91
N GLY A 255 -21.92 -13.67 18.23
CA GLY A 255 -22.92 -12.74 18.75
C GLY A 255 -23.38 -11.73 17.70
N GLU A 256 -24.50 -11.03 17.93
CA GLU A 256 -25.13 -10.19 16.89
C GLU A 256 -25.47 -8.77 17.38
N ALA A 257 -25.15 -7.76 16.57
CA ALA A 257 -25.46 -6.36 16.82
C ALA A 257 -26.48 -5.81 15.82
N THR A 258 -27.53 -5.13 16.31
CA THR A 258 -28.61 -4.57 15.47
C THR A 258 -28.67 -3.04 15.60
N LEU A 259 -28.36 -2.33 14.52
CA LEU A 259 -28.63 -0.89 14.39
C LEU A 259 -30.08 -0.66 13.94
N LYS A 260 -30.90 -0.11 14.84
CA LYS A 260 -32.30 0.25 14.56
C LYS A 260 -32.39 1.48 13.66
N ARG A 261 -33.37 1.50 12.74
CA ARG A 261 -33.54 2.62 11.79
C ARG A 261 -33.89 3.94 12.48
N ASP A 262 -34.65 3.90 13.57
CA ASP A 262 -35.09 5.10 14.29
C ASP A 262 -33.95 5.81 15.01
N THR A 263 -32.95 5.05 15.50
CA THR A 263 -31.70 5.57 16.08
C THR A 263 -30.85 6.33 15.05
N LEU A 264 -31.02 6.02 13.76
CA LEU A 264 -30.36 6.74 12.66
C LEU A 264 -31.18 7.97 12.23
N ARG A 265 -32.51 7.88 12.21
CA ARG A 265 -33.43 9.02 11.96
C ARG A 265 -33.37 10.08 13.06
N SER A 266 -33.28 9.68 14.34
CA SER A 266 -33.17 10.62 15.47
C SER A 266 -31.89 11.45 15.41
N ARG A 267 -30.81 10.87 14.86
CA ARG A 267 -29.49 11.49 14.75
C ARG A 267 -29.27 12.26 13.44
N PHE A 268 -29.94 11.88 12.35
CA PHE A 268 -29.83 12.51 11.04
C PHE A 268 -31.23 12.78 10.44
N GLN A 269 -31.71 14.02 10.60
CA GLN A 269 -33.03 14.45 10.11
C GLN A 269 -33.17 14.32 8.59
N ASN A 270 -32.12 14.67 7.85
CA ASN A 270 -32.13 14.71 6.39
C ASN A 270 -31.31 13.55 5.81
N LEU A 271 -31.92 12.37 5.69
CA LEU A 271 -31.20 11.14 5.33
C LEU A 271 -30.43 11.26 4.01
N ASN A 272 -30.96 11.95 3.00
CA ASN A 272 -30.34 12.07 1.68
C ASN A 272 -28.92 12.68 1.69
N GLU A 273 -28.53 13.40 2.72
CA GLU A 273 -27.14 13.89 2.90
C GLU A 273 -26.14 12.78 3.21
N LEU A 274 -26.60 11.57 3.55
CA LEU A 274 -25.74 10.42 3.85
C LEU A 274 -25.41 9.57 2.61
N VAL A 275 -26.05 9.79 1.46
CA VAL A 275 -25.84 8.99 0.23
C VAL A 275 -24.40 9.16 -0.26
N GLY A 276 -23.69 8.05 -0.43
CA GLY A 276 -22.28 8.03 -0.85
C GLY A 276 -21.26 8.16 0.29
N HIS A 277 -21.71 8.41 1.53
CA HIS A 277 -20.87 8.28 2.72
C HIS A 277 -20.88 6.83 3.24
N THR A 278 -20.05 6.53 4.24
CA THR A 278 -19.87 5.16 4.76
C THR A 278 -20.28 5.06 6.23
N LEU A 279 -21.05 4.03 6.57
CA LEU A 279 -21.23 3.58 7.95
C LEU A 279 -19.91 2.94 8.44
N TYR A 280 -19.62 3.11 9.73
CA TYR A 280 -18.58 2.37 10.44
C TYR A 280 -19.16 1.78 11.74
N VAL A 281 -18.55 0.70 12.22
CA VAL A 281 -18.97 -0.05 13.40
C VAL A 281 -17.73 -0.34 14.22
N SER A 282 -17.65 0.24 15.42
CA SER A 282 -16.59 -0.03 16.38
C SER A 282 -17.08 -1.07 17.38
N VAL A 283 -16.32 -2.15 17.56
CA VAL A 283 -16.64 -3.23 18.48
C VAL A 283 -15.47 -3.46 19.43
N THR A 284 -15.75 -3.41 20.73
CA THR A 284 -14.80 -3.71 21.80
C THR A 284 -15.23 -5.01 22.46
N VAL A 285 -14.48 -6.10 22.25
CA VAL A 285 -14.74 -7.40 22.88
C VAL A 285 -13.82 -7.56 24.09
N ILE A 286 -14.39 -7.98 25.22
CA ILE A 286 -13.68 -8.32 26.47
C ILE A 286 -13.98 -9.77 26.79
N THR A 287 -12.96 -10.56 27.14
CA THR A 287 -13.14 -11.97 27.56
C THR A 287 -13.88 -12.06 28.91
N GLU A 288 -14.58 -13.17 29.18
CA GLU A 288 -15.23 -13.40 30.48
C GLU A 288 -14.23 -13.33 31.65
N SER A 289 -13.00 -13.80 31.43
CA SER A 289 -11.86 -13.70 32.37
C SER A 289 -11.45 -12.27 32.73
N GLY A 290 -11.94 -11.25 32.00
CA GLY A 290 -11.50 -9.86 32.13
C GLY A 290 -10.01 -9.63 31.86
N SER A 291 -9.33 -10.59 31.20
CA SER A 291 -7.87 -10.56 31.00
C SER A 291 -7.45 -9.83 29.72
N ASP A 292 -8.31 -9.79 28.71
CA ASP A 292 -7.98 -9.35 27.37
C ASP A 292 -9.13 -8.55 26.76
N MET A 293 -8.78 -7.44 26.09
CA MET A 293 -9.72 -6.57 25.37
C MET A 293 -9.19 -6.27 23.97
N VAL A 294 -10.02 -6.49 22.95
CA VAL A 294 -9.70 -6.22 21.54
C VAL A 294 -10.71 -5.23 20.97
N VAL A 295 -10.21 -4.20 20.31
CA VAL A 295 -11.03 -3.18 19.63
C VAL A 295 -10.85 -3.32 18.12
N THR A 296 -11.96 -3.59 17.41
CA THR A 296 -11.99 -3.75 15.96
C THR A 296 -12.98 -2.76 15.35
N GLU A 297 -12.61 -2.13 14.23
CA GLU A 297 -13.51 -1.23 13.49
C GLU A 297 -13.78 -1.74 12.07
N GLN A 298 -15.03 -2.11 11.81
CA GLN A 298 -15.49 -2.31 10.43
C GLN A 298 -15.81 -0.95 9.81
N SER A 299 -15.33 -0.71 8.61
CA SER A 299 -15.60 0.54 7.86
C SER A 299 -15.68 0.25 6.36
N GLY A 300 -16.33 1.14 5.61
CA GLY A 300 -16.57 0.94 4.17
C GLY A 300 -17.94 0.32 3.84
N ILE A 301 -18.86 0.25 4.81
CA ILE A 301 -20.27 -0.10 4.54
C ILE A 301 -20.92 1.13 3.90
N HIS A 302 -21.11 1.14 2.58
CA HIS A 302 -21.60 2.32 1.86
C HIS A 302 -23.10 2.55 2.07
N ILE A 303 -23.51 3.80 2.27
CA ILE A 303 -24.93 4.20 2.35
C ILE A 303 -25.39 4.57 0.94
N VAL A 304 -26.39 3.85 0.41
CA VAL A 304 -26.76 3.88 -1.02
C VAL A 304 -28.27 3.84 -1.27
N THR A 305 -28.65 4.28 -2.47
CA THR A 305 -29.99 4.09 -3.06
C THR A 305 -30.07 2.81 -3.89
N SER A 306 -29.01 2.51 -4.66
CA SER A 306 -28.84 1.31 -5.48
C SER A 306 -27.72 0.41 -4.93
N PRO A 307 -27.88 -0.92 -4.93
CA PRO A 307 -26.84 -1.86 -4.49
C PRO A 307 -25.71 -2.00 -5.51
N TYR A 308 -25.88 -1.50 -6.74
CA TYR A 308 -24.88 -1.57 -7.81
C TYR A 308 -24.48 -0.18 -8.31
N GLN A 309 -23.28 -0.08 -8.89
CA GLN A 309 -22.84 1.05 -9.71
C GLN A 309 -22.38 0.55 -11.08
N ILE A 310 -22.86 1.20 -12.14
CA ILE A 310 -22.48 0.93 -13.52
C ILE A 310 -21.30 1.81 -13.92
N TYR A 311 -20.41 1.30 -14.78
CA TYR A 311 -19.30 2.02 -15.39
C TYR A 311 -19.12 1.59 -16.85
N PHE A 312 -18.64 2.52 -17.67
CA PHE A 312 -18.31 2.30 -19.09
C PHE A 312 -16.79 2.40 -19.31
N THR A 313 -16.00 1.99 -18.32
CA THR A 313 -14.52 2.07 -18.32
C THR A 313 -13.89 1.17 -19.38
N LYS A 314 -14.39 -0.06 -19.52
CA LYS A 314 -13.94 -1.04 -20.53
C LYS A 314 -14.65 -0.88 -21.89
N THR A 315 -15.38 0.22 -22.14
CA THR A 315 -16.14 0.46 -23.39
C THR A 315 -15.40 1.44 -24.33
N PRO A 316 -15.27 1.13 -25.65
CA PRO A 316 -14.82 2.09 -26.66
C PRO A 316 -15.78 3.28 -26.80
N LYS A 317 -15.27 4.52 -26.77
CA LYS A 317 -16.09 5.74 -26.89
C LYS A 317 -16.65 5.97 -28.31
N TYR A 318 -16.12 5.25 -29.30
CA TYR A 318 -16.39 5.47 -30.72
C TYR A 318 -16.92 4.20 -31.38
N PHE A 319 -17.92 4.35 -32.25
CA PHE A 319 -18.54 3.26 -33.02
C PHE A 319 -18.39 3.46 -34.53
N LYS A 320 -18.67 2.43 -35.33
CA LYS A 320 -18.60 2.47 -36.79
C LYS A 320 -20.02 2.31 -37.36
N PRO A 321 -20.60 3.33 -38.03
CA PRO A 321 -21.98 3.27 -38.51
C PRO A 321 -22.29 2.06 -39.40
N GLY A 322 -23.42 1.42 -39.17
CA GLY A 322 -23.83 0.21 -39.89
C GLY A 322 -23.16 -1.08 -39.41
N MET A 323 -22.16 -1.03 -38.52
CA MET A 323 -21.56 -2.21 -37.89
C MET A 323 -22.18 -2.47 -36.50
N PRO A 324 -22.09 -3.71 -35.98
CA PRO A 324 -22.31 -3.96 -34.56
C PRO A 324 -21.33 -3.15 -33.71
N TYR A 325 -21.78 -2.71 -32.53
CA TYR A 325 -20.98 -2.03 -31.52
C TYR A 325 -21.01 -2.82 -30.22
N GLU A 326 -19.83 -3.25 -29.77
CA GLU A 326 -19.64 -4.01 -28.54
C GLU A 326 -19.54 -3.06 -27.33
N LEU A 327 -20.60 -3.03 -26.52
CA LEU A 327 -20.72 -2.23 -25.31
C LEU A 327 -20.37 -3.09 -24.09
N THR A 328 -19.18 -2.90 -23.53
CA THR A 328 -18.73 -3.61 -22.31
C THR A 328 -19.10 -2.82 -21.06
N VAL A 329 -20.26 -3.15 -20.49
CA VAL A 329 -20.77 -2.60 -19.23
C VAL A 329 -19.98 -3.24 -18.07
N TYR A 330 -19.37 -2.44 -17.20
CA TYR A 330 -18.75 -2.92 -15.96
C TYR A 330 -19.66 -2.57 -14.78
N VAL A 331 -20.06 -3.55 -13.98
CA VAL A 331 -20.94 -3.38 -12.82
C VAL A 331 -20.20 -3.76 -11.55
N THR A 332 -20.19 -2.86 -10.57
CA THR A 332 -19.60 -3.10 -9.25
C THR A 332 -20.64 -3.04 -8.15
N ASN A 333 -20.35 -3.71 -7.05
CA ASN A 333 -20.91 -3.43 -5.74
C ASN A 333 -20.42 -2.04 -5.26
N PRO A 334 -20.98 -1.49 -4.16
CA PRO A 334 -20.65 -0.13 -3.71
C PRO A 334 -19.26 0.00 -3.11
N ASP A 335 -18.65 -1.11 -2.70
CA ASP A 335 -17.25 -1.21 -2.24
C ASP A 335 -16.23 -1.24 -3.41
N GLY A 336 -16.71 -1.18 -4.66
CA GLY A 336 -15.90 -1.26 -5.87
C GLY A 336 -15.57 -2.68 -6.34
N SER A 337 -15.96 -3.72 -5.60
CA SER A 337 -15.79 -5.12 -6.03
C SER A 337 -16.70 -5.45 -7.22
N PRO A 338 -16.27 -6.29 -8.18
CA PRO A 338 -17.12 -6.71 -9.30
C PRO A 338 -18.42 -7.38 -8.84
N ALA A 339 -19.53 -7.09 -9.54
CA ALA A 339 -20.83 -7.70 -9.27
C ALA A 339 -21.18 -8.71 -10.37
N ALA A 340 -21.06 -10.00 -10.07
CA ALA A 340 -21.34 -11.11 -10.98
C ALA A 340 -22.83 -11.50 -11.00
N ASN A 341 -23.27 -12.15 -12.08
CA ASN A 341 -24.64 -12.64 -12.31
C ASN A 341 -25.75 -11.57 -12.28
N VAL A 342 -25.40 -10.29 -12.43
CA VAL A 342 -26.37 -9.18 -12.46
C VAL A 342 -26.89 -9.00 -13.89
N PRO A 343 -28.20 -9.12 -14.15
CA PRO A 343 -28.77 -8.82 -15.45
C PRO A 343 -28.76 -7.30 -15.72
N VAL A 344 -28.37 -6.93 -16.93
CA VAL A 344 -28.35 -5.55 -17.44
C VAL A 344 -29.16 -5.45 -18.74
N VAL A 345 -29.90 -4.36 -18.88
CA VAL A 345 -30.77 -4.10 -20.05
C VAL A 345 -30.54 -2.69 -20.58
N SER A 346 -30.69 -2.51 -21.89
CA SER A 346 -30.75 -1.19 -22.52
C SER A 346 -32.05 -1.04 -23.30
N GLU A 347 -33.03 -0.40 -22.67
CA GLU A 347 -34.39 -0.18 -23.22
C GLU A 347 -34.37 0.52 -24.59
N ALA A 348 -33.35 1.36 -24.85
CA ALA A 348 -33.20 2.08 -26.12
C ALA A 348 -32.72 1.22 -27.30
N ILE A 349 -32.13 0.03 -27.06
CA ILE A 349 -31.59 -0.85 -28.12
C ILE A 349 -32.20 -2.27 -28.06
N HIS A 350 -33.10 -2.54 -27.09
CA HIS A 350 -33.72 -3.87 -26.89
C HIS A 350 -32.68 -5.00 -26.68
N SER A 351 -31.53 -4.66 -26.09
CA SER A 351 -30.45 -5.59 -25.78
C SER A 351 -30.37 -5.87 -24.28
N GLU A 352 -30.24 -7.15 -23.92
CA GLU A 352 -30.01 -7.62 -22.56
C GLU A 352 -28.75 -8.50 -22.45
N GLY A 353 -28.26 -8.68 -21.23
CA GLY A 353 -27.09 -9.50 -20.93
C GLY A 353 -26.91 -9.65 -19.42
N THR A 354 -25.93 -10.45 -19.00
CA THR A 354 -25.67 -10.74 -17.59
C THR A 354 -24.17 -10.59 -17.30
N THR A 355 -23.81 -10.10 -16.11
CA THR A 355 -22.40 -9.90 -15.76
C THR A 355 -21.68 -11.20 -15.41
N LEU A 356 -20.42 -11.31 -15.86
CA LEU A 356 -19.52 -12.41 -15.57
C LEU A 356 -18.84 -12.25 -14.19
N SER A 357 -17.95 -13.19 -13.85
CA SER A 357 -17.12 -13.18 -12.63
C SER A 357 -16.32 -11.87 -12.46
N ASP A 358 -15.88 -11.27 -13.56
CA ASP A 358 -15.16 -9.98 -13.58
C ASP A 358 -16.09 -8.75 -13.53
N GLY A 359 -17.40 -8.95 -13.32
CA GLY A 359 -18.41 -7.91 -13.27
C GLY A 359 -18.72 -7.26 -14.62
N THR A 360 -18.22 -7.78 -15.74
CA THR A 360 -18.53 -7.23 -17.07
C THR A 360 -19.68 -7.96 -17.77
N ALA A 361 -20.48 -7.21 -18.51
CA ALA A 361 -21.46 -7.71 -19.45
C ALA A 361 -21.23 -7.06 -20.83
N LYS A 362 -21.04 -7.88 -21.87
CA LYS A 362 -21.01 -7.41 -23.26
C LYS A 362 -22.45 -7.33 -23.79
N LEU A 363 -22.85 -6.15 -24.26
CA LEU A 363 -24.08 -5.93 -25.03
C LEU A 363 -23.70 -5.62 -26.49
N ILE A 364 -24.42 -6.18 -27.46
CA ILE A 364 -24.15 -5.96 -28.90
C ILE A 364 -25.25 -5.08 -29.48
N LEU A 365 -24.87 -3.92 -30.01
CA LEU A 365 -25.79 -2.90 -30.52
C LEU A 365 -25.63 -2.80 -32.05
N ASN A 366 -26.67 -3.15 -32.82
CA ASN A 366 -26.65 -2.98 -34.27
C ASN A 366 -26.87 -1.51 -34.64
N THR A 367 -25.80 -0.80 -35.04
CA THR A 367 -25.87 0.66 -35.29
C THR A 367 -26.45 0.98 -36.68
N PRO A 368 -27.37 1.95 -36.82
CA PRO A 368 -27.83 2.40 -38.14
C PRO A 368 -26.73 3.12 -38.93
N LEU A 369 -26.83 3.09 -40.26
CA LEU A 369 -25.85 3.68 -41.18
C LEU A 369 -25.69 5.21 -41.06
N ASN A 370 -26.77 5.92 -40.77
CA ASN A 370 -26.80 7.40 -40.80
C ASN A 370 -26.61 8.03 -39.40
N THR A 371 -26.35 7.24 -38.37
CA THR A 371 -26.24 7.70 -36.98
C THR A 371 -24.83 8.23 -36.70
N GLN A 372 -24.71 9.51 -36.32
CA GLN A 372 -23.42 10.15 -35.97
C GLN A 372 -23.12 10.13 -34.46
N SER A 373 -24.16 10.01 -33.62
CA SER A 373 -24.04 9.87 -32.17
C SER A 373 -25.15 8.96 -31.63
N LEU A 374 -24.82 8.18 -30.60
CA LEU A 374 -25.72 7.20 -30.00
C LEU A 374 -25.75 7.40 -28.48
N SER A 375 -26.88 7.88 -27.97
CA SER A 375 -27.13 8.02 -26.53
C SER A 375 -27.64 6.70 -25.97
N ILE A 376 -26.81 6.02 -25.21
CA ILE A 376 -27.08 4.71 -24.61
C ILE A 376 -27.40 4.91 -23.13
N THR A 377 -28.46 4.27 -22.65
CA THR A 377 -28.76 4.15 -21.22
C THR A 377 -28.84 2.68 -20.85
N VAL A 378 -28.09 2.26 -19.83
CA VAL A 378 -28.10 0.90 -19.29
C VAL A 378 -28.67 0.92 -17.88
N ARG A 379 -29.53 -0.05 -17.58
CA ARG A 379 -30.17 -0.26 -16.28
C ARG A 379 -29.93 -1.71 -15.82
N THR A 380 -29.73 -1.94 -14.52
CA THR A 380 -29.74 -3.30 -13.95
C THR A 380 -31.19 -3.80 -13.80
N ASN A 381 -31.45 -5.08 -14.10
CA ASN A 381 -32.81 -5.64 -14.10
C ASN A 381 -32.95 -6.83 -13.13
N HIS A 382 -32.32 -6.73 -11.96
CA HIS A 382 -32.33 -7.79 -10.95
C HIS A 382 -33.74 -8.00 -10.39
N GLY A 383 -34.22 -9.25 -10.38
CA GLY A 383 -35.63 -9.56 -10.08
C GLY A 383 -36.08 -9.11 -8.68
N ASP A 384 -35.21 -9.29 -7.68
CA ASP A 384 -35.50 -8.94 -6.28
C ASP A 384 -35.44 -7.42 -5.97
N LEU A 385 -35.16 -6.57 -6.98
CA LEU A 385 -35.00 -5.12 -6.79
C LEU A 385 -36.12 -4.32 -7.47
N PRO A 386 -36.84 -3.45 -6.74
CA PRO A 386 -37.81 -2.53 -7.35
C PRO A 386 -37.11 -1.55 -8.29
N ARG A 387 -37.81 -1.10 -9.34
CA ARG A 387 -37.25 -0.28 -10.45
C ARG A 387 -36.53 1.00 -9.98
N GLU A 388 -36.95 1.56 -8.84
CA GLU A 388 -36.33 2.72 -8.19
C GLU A 388 -34.90 2.48 -7.65
N ARG A 389 -34.55 1.23 -7.28
CA ARG A 389 -33.24 0.85 -6.71
C ARG A 389 -32.28 0.29 -7.75
N GLN A 390 -32.69 0.23 -9.01
CA GLN A 390 -31.90 -0.33 -10.08
C GLN A 390 -30.88 0.70 -10.59
N ALA A 391 -29.59 0.35 -10.53
CA ALA A 391 -28.52 1.17 -11.07
C ALA A 391 -28.81 1.53 -12.53
N THR A 392 -28.80 2.82 -12.84
CA THR A 392 -29.02 3.35 -14.20
C THR A 392 -27.91 4.33 -14.54
N LYS A 393 -27.34 4.22 -15.74
CA LYS A 393 -26.29 5.14 -16.21
C LYS A 393 -26.32 5.29 -17.73
N SER A 394 -25.99 6.49 -18.19
CA SER A 394 -25.99 6.84 -19.61
C SER A 394 -24.60 7.21 -20.11
N MET A 395 -24.35 6.99 -21.40
CA MET A 395 -23.19 7.47 -22.13
C MET A 395 -23.58 7.86 -23.57
N THR A 396 -22.71 8.63 -24.22
CA THR A 396 -22.85 8.99 -25.64
C THR A 396 -21.65 8.44 -26.41
N ALA A 397 -21.88 7.48 -27.30
CA ALA A 397 -20.88 7.06 -28.28
C ALA A 397 -20.97 7.93 -29.53
N THR A 398 -19.85 8.19 -30.21
CA THR A 398 -19.80 8.97 -31.45
C THR A 398 -19.24 8.17 -32.62
N ALA A 399 -19.67 8.49 -33.84
CA ALA A 399 -19.25 7.78 -35.04
C ALA A 399 -17.79 8.10 -35.42
N TYR A 400 -17.04 7.08 -35.81
CA TYR A 400 -15.72 7.20 -36.42
C TYR A 400 -15.81 8.01 -37.73
N GLN A 401 -14.94 9.02 -37.87
CA GLN A 401 -14.92 9.94 -39.00
C GLN A 401 -13.87 9.47 -40.03
N THR A 402 -14.36 9.01 -41.19
CA THR A 402 -13.55 8.51 -42.32
C THR A 402 -12.88 9.66 -43.09
N GLN A 403 -11.71 9.42 -43.71
CA GLN A 403 -10.94 10.49 -44.35
C GLN A 403 -11.68 11.04 -45.57
N GLY A 404 -12.05 12.33 -45.52
CA GLY A 404 -12.85 12.97 -46.58
C GLY A 404 -14.27 12.41 -46.77
N GLY A 405 -14.81 11.65 -45.81
CA GLY A 405 -16.14 11.03 -45.93
C GLY A 405 -16.19 9.77 -46.82
N SER A 406 -15.06 9.07 -47.00
CA SER A 406 -14.93 7.88 -47.85
C SER A 406 -15.92 6.74 -47.58
N GLY A 407 -16.44 6.63 -46.35
CA GLY A 407 -17.26 5.50 -45.91
C GLY A 407 -16.49 4.20 -45.68
N ASN A 408 -15.15 4.23 -45.67
CA ASN A 408 -14.30 3.07 -45.42
C ASN A 408 -14.06 2.87 -43.91
N TYR A 409 -14.43 1.71 -43.38
CA TYR A 409 -14.37 1.36 -41.96
C TYR A 409 -13.68 0.01 -41.72
N LEU A 410 -12.83 0.00 -40.69
CA LEU A 410 -12.32 -1.21 -40.04
C LEU A 410 -13.04 -1.39 -38.69
N HIS A 411 -13.38 -2.62 -38.36
CA HIS A 411 -13.71 -3.00 -36.98
C HIS A 411 -12.96 -4.28 -36.62
N VAL A 412 -12.11 -4.18 -35.61
CA VAL A 412 -11.51 -5.36 -34.96
C VAL A 412 -12.42 -5.79 -33.80
N ALA A 413 -12.89 -7.04 -33.83
CA ALA A 413 -13.77 -7.62 -32.82
C ALA A 413 -13.10 -8.82 -32.14
N ILE A 414 -13.30 -8.95 -30.82
CA ILE A 414 -12.73 -10.03 -30.00
C ILE A 414 -13.82 -10.59 -29.09
N THR A 415 -14.35 -11.74 -29.48
CA THR A 415 -15.56 -12.33 -28.88
C THR A 415 -15.31 -12.88 -27.48
N SER A 416 -14.14 -13.49 -27.24
CA SER A 416 -13.79 -14.16 -25.97
C SER A 416 -13.87 -13.27 -24.73
N THR A 417 -14.03 -13.91 -23.58
CA THR A 417 -14.08 -13.33 -22.22
C THR A 417 -13.24 -14.20 -21.27
N GLU A 418 -12.65 -13.60 -20.23
CA GLU A 418 -11.68 -14.25 -19.31
C GLU A 418 -10.48 -14.94 -20.01
N ILE A 419 -9.67 -14.16 -20.72
CA ILE A 419 -8.50 -14.65 -21.46
C ILE A 419 -7.37 -15.04 -20.49
N LYS A 420 -6.77 -16.22 -20.69
CA LYS A 420 -5.68 -16.78 -19.87
C LYS A 420 -4.40 -16.97 -20.70
N PRO A 421 -3.21 -16.90 -20.09
CA PRO A 421 -1.96 -17.28 -20.75
C PRO A 421 -2.02 -18.74 -21.23
N GLY A 422 -1.72 -18.96 -22.51
CA GLY A 422 -1.82 -20.26 -23.18
C GLY A 422 -2.96 -20.36 -24.19
N ASP A 423 -4.01 -19.55 -24.06
CA ASP A 423 -5.18 -19.56 -24.95
C ASP A 423 -4.84 -19.12 -26.39
N ASN A 424 -5.67 -19.55 -27.34
CA ASN A 424 -5.64 -19.06 -28.73
C ASN A 424 -6.86 -18.16 -28.98
N LEU A 425 -6.62 -16.87 -29.12
CA LEU A 425 -7.65 -15.84 -29.24
C LEU A 425 -8.00 -15.58 -30.72
N PRO A 426 -9.24 -15.86 -31.18
CA PRO A 426 -9.67 -15.46 -32.52
C PRO A 426 -9.92 -13.95 -32.57
N VAL A 427 -9.20 -13.26 -33.45
CA VAL A 427 -9.32 -11.82 -33.71
C VAL A 427 -9.97 -11.63 -35.07
N ASN A 428 -11.14 -10.99 -35.10
CA ASN A 428 -11.96 -10.80 -36.30
C ASN A 428 -11.75 -9.41 -36.89
N PHE A 429 -11.32 -9.34 -38.15
CA PHE A 429 -11.16 -8.13 -38.95
C PHE A 429 -12.37 -7.97 -39.87
N ASN A 430 -13.28 -7.06 -39.53
CA ASN A 430 -14.43 -6.72 -40.37
C ASN A 430 -14.13 -5.45 -41.17
N VAL A 431 -14.37 -5.48 -42.49
CA VAL A 431 -14.27 -4.30 -43.36
C VAL A 431 -15.61 -3.91 -43.96
N ARG A 432 -15.82 -2.60 -44.12
CA ARG A 432 -16.95 -2.01 -44.85
C ARG A 432 -16.44 -0.81 -45.65
N GLY A 433 -17.04 -0.59 -46.82
CA GLY A 433 -16.69 0.53 -47.69
C GLY A 433 -17.22 0.33 -49.09
N ASN A 434 -16.78 1.18 -50.01
CA ASN A 434 -17.12 1.04 -51.42
C ASN A 434 -16.40 -0.19 -52.02
N ALA A 435 -17.09 -1.00 -52.84
CA ALA A 435 -16.51 -2.22 -53.41
C ALA A 435 -15.17 -1.98 -54.15
N ASN A 436 -15.09 -0.87 -54.90
CA ASN A 436 -13.87 -0.45 -55.60
C ASN A 436 -12.70 -0.13 -54.66
N SER A 437 -12.97 0.31 -53.43
CA SER A 437 -11.98 0.53 -52.37
C SER A 437 -11.62 -0.77 -51.66
N LEU A 438 -12.61 -1.62 -51.36
CA LEU A 438 -12.40 -2.91 -50.70
C LEU A 438 -11.55 -3.87 -51.57
N ASN A 439 -11.69 -3.85 -52.89
CA ASN A 439 -10.89 -4.67 -53.80
C ASN A 439 -9.42 -4.21 -53.94
N GLN A 440 -9.00 -3.15 -53.26
CA GLN A 440 -7.59 -2.72 -53.17
C GLN A 440 -6.89 -3.26 -51.91
N ILE A 441 -7.64 -3.76 -50.92
CA ILE A 441 -7.11 -4.14 -49.59
C ILE A 441 -6.56 -5.58 -49.63
N LYS A 442 -5.24 -5.72 -49.77
CA LYS A 442 -4.53 -7.01 -49.81
C LYS A 442 -4.12 -7.56 -48.43
N TYR A 443 -3.99 -6.70 -47.43
CA TYR A 443 -3.57 -7.07 -46.08
C TYR A 443 -4.01 -6.05 -45.04
N PHE A 444 -4.06 -6.49 -43.78
CA PHE A 444 -4.10 -5.65 -42.60
C PHE A 444 -2.73 -5.67 -41.92
N THR A 445 -2.19 -4.52 -41.54
CA THR A 445 -1.01 -4.44 -40.67
C THR A 445 -1.49 -4.29 -39.22
N TYR A 446 -0.94 -5.08 -38.30
CA TYR A 446 -1.33 -5.08 -36.90
C TYR A 446 -0.13 -4.90 -35.95
N LEU A 447 -0.39 -4.20 -34.85
CA LEU A 447 0.53 -3.91 -33.75
C LEU A 447 -0.08 -4.42 -32.44
N ILE A 448 0.73 -5.08 -31.63
CA ILE A 448 0.40 -5.49 -30.27
C ILE A 448 1.23 -4.64 -29.30
N LEU A 449 0.54 -3.91 -28.42
CA LEU A 449 1.14 -3.06 -27.40
C LEU A 449 0.95 -3.71 -26.02
N THR A 450 2.01 -3.81 -25.22
CA THR A 450 1.94 -4.22 -23.81
C THR A 450 2.78 -3.27 -22.97
N LYS A 451 2.30 -2.89 -21.77
CA LYS A 451 3.03 -2.04 -20.81
C LYS A 451 3.57 -0.74 -21.44
N GLY A 452 2.86 -0.17 -22.41
CA GLY A 452 3.27 1.04 -23.16
C GLY A 452 4.37 0.85 -24.24
N LYS A 453 4.76 -0.39 -24.59
CA LYS A 453 5.73 -0.71 -25.65
C LYS A 453 5.07 -1.43 -26.83
N ILE A 454 5.61 -1.26 -28.05
CA ILE A 454 5.35 -2.19 -29.17
C ILE A 454 6.06 -3.51 -28.86
N PHE A 455 5.29 -4.61 -28.79
CA PHE A 455 5.79 -5.95 -28.47
C PHE A 455 5.92 -6.84 -29.72
N LYS A 456 4.91 -6.78 -30.59
CA LYS A 456 4.85 -7.56 -31.82
C LYS A 456 4.17 -6.76 -32.92
N VAL A 457 4.70 -6.86 -34.13
CA VAL A 457 4.06 -6.39 -35.37
C VAL A 457 3.85 -7.59 -36.29
N GLY A 458 2.83 -7.53 -37.13
CA GLY A 458 2.63 -8.50 -38.21
C GLY A 458 1.66 -8.00 -39.26
N ARG A 459 1.41 -8.85 -40.25
CA ARG A 459 0.34 -8.64 -41.23
C ARG A 459 -0.57 -9.86 -41.30
N GLN A 460 -1.85 -9.61 -41.49
CA GLN A 460 -2.85 -10.62 -41.85
C GLN A 460 -3.22 -10.42 -43.33
N PRO A 461 -2.93 -11.37 -44.24
CA PRO A 461 -3.36 -11.28 -45.63
C PRO A 461 -4.90 -11.37 -45.74
N ARG A 462 -5.43 -10.79 -46.80
CA ARG A 462 -6.86 -10.79 -47.14
C ARG A 462 -7.03 -11.23 -48.59
N GLY A 463 -7.93 -12.18 -48.83
CA GLY A 463 -8.36 -12.56 -50.17
C GLY A 463 -9.45 -11.62 -50.72
N ASP A 464 -9.54 -11.53 -52.04
CA ASP A 464 -10.58 -10.72 -52.70
C ASP A 464 -11.99 -11.17 -52.31
N GLY A 465 -12.91 -10.22 -52.17
CA GLY A 465 -14.28 -10.46 -51.71
C GLY A 465 -14.45 -10.79 -50.21
N GLN A 466 -13.37 -11.04 -49.44
CA GLN A 466 -13.49 -11.33 -48.01
C GLN A 466 -13.84 -10.05 -47.22
N ASN A 467 -15.02 -10.00 -46.59
CA ASN A 467 -15.43 -8.88 -45.74
C ASN A 467 -15.14 -9.12 -44.24
N LEU A 468 -15.00 -10.39 -43.85
CA LEU A 468 -14.50 -10.86 -42.56
C LEU A 468 -13.25 -11.70 -42.80
N VAL A 469 -12.19 -11.44 -42.04
CA VAL A 469 -10.99 -12.28 -41.96
C VAL A 469 -10.68 -12.54 -40.49
N THR A 470 -10.35 -13.77 -40.11
CA THR A 470 -10.04 -14.14 -38.71
C THR A 470 -8.58 -14.56 -38.58
N MET A 471 -7.90 -14.10 -37.53
CA MET A 471 -6.54 -14.49 -37.18
C MET A 471 -6.52 -15.08 -35.77
N ASN A 472 -5.81 -16.20 -35.57
CA ASN A 472 -5.60 -16.78 -34.24
C ASN A 472 -4.34 -16.21 -33.58
N LEU A 473 -4.51 -15.50 -32.47
CA LEU A 473 -3.43 -14.95 -31.66
C LEU A 473 -3.21 -15.82 -30.41
N ARG A 474 -2.09 -16.55 -30.36
CA ARG A 474 -1.71 -17.30 -29.14
C ARG A 474 -1.21 -16.35 -28.06
N ILE A 475 -1.84 -16.40 -26.89
CA ILE A 475 -1.52 -15.54 -25.74
C ILE A 475 -0.38 -16.16 -24.94
N THR A 476 0.72 -15.44 -24.78
CA THR A 476 1.84 -15.82 -23.90
C THR A 476 1.76 -15.08 -22.55
N PRO A 477 2.53 -15.46 -21.52
CA PRO A 477 2.55 -14.73 -20.26
C PRO A 477 2.96 -13.25 -20.41
N ASP A 478 3.69 -12.87 -21.46
CA ASP A 478 4.16 -11.49 -21.72
C ASP A 478 3.03 -10.47 -21.90
N PHE A 479 1.82 -10.95 -22.22
CA PHE A 479 0.60 -10.16 -22.40
C PHE A 479 -0.04 -9.71 -21.07
N ILE A 480 0.39 -10.24 -19.91
CA ILE A 480 -0.11 -9.85 -18.58
C ILE A 480 0.45 -8.45 -18.20
N PRO A 481 -0.36 -7.54 -17.63
CA PRO A 481 -1.77 -7.71 -17.24
C PRO A 481 -2.76 -7.47 -18.38
N SER A 482 -2.49 -6.50 -19.26
CA SER A 482 -3.37 -6.16 -20.37
C SER A 482 -2.57 -5.71 -21.60
N PHE A 483 -3.19 -5.82 -22.77
CA PHE A 483 -2.58 -5.43 -24.04
C PHE A 483 -3.56 -4.66 -24.93
N ARG A 484 -3.01 -3.93 -25.90
CA ARG A 484 -3.79 -3.29 -26.97
C ARG A 484 -3.49 -3.97 -28.28
N PHE A 485 -4.52 -4.30 -29.03
CA PHE A 485 -4.42 -4.72 -30.41
C PHE A 485 -4.84 -3.55 -31.30
N VAL A 486 -3.92 -3.03 -32.11
CA VAL A 486 -4.18 -1.96 -33.08
C VAL A 486 -4.00 -2.55 -34.48
N ALA A 487 -4.91 -2.28 -35.40
CA ALA A 487 -4.77 -2.69 -36.80
C ALA A 487 -5.20 -1.59 -37.76
N TYR A 488 -4.64 -1.62 -38.97
CA TYR A 488 -5.01 -0.72 -40.05
C TYR A 488 -4.85 -1.35 -41.43
N TYR A 489 -5.49 -0.73 -42.42
CA TYR A 489 -5.22 -0.92 -43.84
C TYR A 489 -5.09 0.42 -44.54
N GLN A 490 -4.57 0.42 -45.77
CA GLN A 490 -4.49 1.59 -46.64
C GLN A 490 -5.28 1.39 -47.93
N VAL A 491 -5.90 2.44 -48.45
CA VAL A 491 -6.61 2.48 -49.75
C VAL A 491 -6.02 3.60 -50.61
N GLY A 492 -5.84 3.34 -51.90
CA GLY A 492 -5.36 4.33 -52.88
C GLY A 492 -4.03 5.00 -52.54
N ASN A 493 -3.19 4.36 -51.72
CA ASN A 493 -1.95 4.90 -51.14
C ASN A 493 -2.10 6.26 -50.43
N ASN A 494 -3.30 6.61 -49.95
CA ASN A 494 -3.62 7.94 -49.42
C ASN A 494 -4.51 7.94 -48.16
N GLU A 495 -5.53 7.08 -48.10
CA GLU A 495 -6.35 6.91 -46.89
C GLU A 495 -5.84 5.73 -46.05
N ILE A 496 -5.59 5.98 -44.76
CA ILE A 496 -5.39 4.92 -43.76
C ILE A 496 -6.65 4.79 -42.92
N VAL A 497 -7.16 3.57 -42.78
CA VAL A 497 -8.30 3.24 -41.90
C VAL A 497 -7.79 2.33 -40.79
N ALA A 498 -8.02 2.73 -39.54
CA ALA A 498 -7.49 2.05 -38.36
C ALA A 498 -8.58 1.73 -37.34
N ASP A 499 -8.35 0.70 -36.52
CA ASP A 499 -9.12 0.43 -35.32
C ASP A 499 -8.24 -0.13 -34.21
N SER A 500 -8.70 -0.06 -32.95
CA SER A 500 -8.00 -0.64 -31.81
C SER A 500 -8.95 -1.19 -30.75
N VAL A 501 -8.48 -2.18 -30.02
CA VAL A 501 -9.18 -2.81 -28.89
C VAL A 501 -8.20 -3.04 -27.74
N TRP A 502 -8.58 -2.67 -26.52
CA TRP A 502 -7.87 -3.04 -25.30
C TRP A 502 -8.40 -4.39 -24.80
N VAL A 503 -7.49 -5.25 -24.36
CA VAL A 503 -7.76 -6.65 -24.02
C VAL A 503 -7.18 -6.96 -22.65
N ASP A 504 -8.07 -7.33 -21.76
CA ASP A 504 -7.83 -7.74 -20.38
C ASP A 504 -7.35 -9.21 -20.35
N VAL A 505 -6.26 -9.51 -19.62
CA VAL A 505 -5.73 -10.87 -19.45
C VAL A 505 -5.69 -11.16 -17.95
N LYS A 506 -6.05 -12.38 -17.55
CA LYS A 506 -6.16 -12.71 -16.12
C LYS A 506 -4.87 -12.42 -15.34
N ASP A 507 -4.99 -11.60 -14.29
CA ASP A 507 -3.94 -11.23 -13.35
C ASP A 507 -3.35 -12.43 -12.60
N THR A 508 -2.43 -13.15 -13.24
CA THR A 508 -1.59 -14.18 -12.61
C THR A 508 -0.13 -13.74 -12.57
N CYS A 509 0.74 -14.53 -11.95
CA CYS A 509 2.17 -14.41 -12.23
C CYS A 509 2.47 -14.76 -13.71
N MET A 510 3.58 -14.24 -14.25
CA MET A 510 4.12 -14.68 -15.55
C MET A 510 4.90 -16.00 -15.47
N GLY A 511 5.44 -16.28 -14.30
CA GLY A 511 5.98 -17.56 -13.86
C GLY A 511 5.04 -18.23 -12.85
N THR A 512 5.59 -19.01 -11.93
CA THR A 512 4.86 -19.64 -10.82
C THR A 512 5.64 -19.55 -9.51
N LEU A 513 4.92 -19.44 -8.40
CA LEU A 513 5.47 -19.60 -7.05
C LEU A 513 4.37 -20.12 -6.12
N VAL A 514 4.62 -21.26 -5.47
CA VAL A 514 3.70 -21.82 -4.47
C VAL A 514 4.50 -22.35 -3.28
N VAL A 515 4.01 -22.07 -2.07
CA VAL A 515 4.51 -22.64 -0.81
C VAL A 515 3.51 -23.71 -0.34
N LYS A 516 4.02 -24.89 0.03
CA LYS A 516 3.21 -26.01 0.54
C LYS A 516 3.95 -26.69 1.69
N GLY A 517 3.25 -27.41 2.56
CA GLY A 517 3.88 -28.41 3.42
C GLY A 517 4.56 -29.49 2.59
N ALA A 518 5.75 -29.93 2.98
CA ALA A 518 6.50 -30.96 2.23
C ALA A 518 5.82 -32.35 2.28
N SER A 519 4.99 -32.59 3.30
CA SER A 519 4.16 -33.79 3.48
C SER A 519 2.75 -33.44 3.99
N SER A 520 1.85 -34.42 3.94
CA SER A 520 0.49 -34.29 4.51
C SER A 520 0.46 -34.19 6.04
N ARG A 521 1.60 -34.35 6.73
CA ARG A 521 1.77 -34.05 8.15
C ARG A 521 2.04 -32.56 8.38
N ASP A 522 2.77 -31.90 7.49
CA ASP A 522 3.15 -30.49 7.62
C ASP A 522 1.92 -29.55 7.50
N ASN A 523 0.90 -29.97 6.73
CA ASN A 523 -0.39 -29.26 6.60
C ASN A 523 -1.35 -29.46 7.81
N ARG A 524 -0.89 -30.04 8.93
CA ARG A 524 -1.69 -30.22 10.16
C ARG A 524 -1.29 -29.21 11.24
N ILE A 525 -2.04 -29.17 12.34
CA ILE A 525 -1.65 -28.44 13.55
C ILE A 525 -0.27 -28.92 14.03
N GLN A 526 0.65 -27.99 14.20
CA GLN A 526 2.02 -28.27 14.66
C GLN A 526 2.19 -27.93 16.14
N LYS A 527 3.16 -28.58 16.80
CA LYS A 527 3.53 -28.26 18.19
C LYS A 527 4.60 -27.16 18.21
N PRO A 528 4.63 -26.28 19.24
CA PRO A 528 5.72 -25.33 19.45
C PRO A 528 7.09 -26.03 19.46
N GLY A 529 8.12 -25.38 18.90
CA GLY A 529 9.46 -25.95 18.78
C GLY A 529 9.63 -27.09 17.76
N ALA A 530 8.56 -27.56 17.09
CA ALA A 530 8.65 -28.69 16.17
C ALA A 530 9.44 -28.36 14.89
N ALA A 531 10.16 -29.36 14.38
CA ALA A 531 10.77 -29.30 13.05
C ALA A 531 9.69 -29.38 11.97
N MET A 532 9.68 -28.40 11.08
CA MET A 532 8.73 -28.19 10.00
C MET A 532 9.45 -28.21 8.65
N LYS A 533 8.78 -28.70 7.59
CA LYS A 533 9.32 -28.67 6.22
C LYS A 533 8.31 -28.03 5.26
N ILE A 534 8.74 -26.98 4.57
CA ILE A 534 8.00 -26.41 3.43
C ILE A 534 8.67 -26.79 2.12
N LYS A 535 7.86 -27.00 1.09
CA LYS A 535 8.29 -27.13 -0.29
C LYS A 535 7.95 -25.84 -1.03
N LEU A 536 8.98 -25.23 -1.60
CA LEU A 536 8.88 -24.11 -2.53
C LEU A 536 8.82 -24.69 -3.94
N GLU A 537 7.84 -24.30 -4.75
CA GLU A 537 7.72 -24.71 -6.16
C GLU A 537 7.64 -23.46 -7.03
N GLY A 538 8.59 -23.26 -7.95
CA GLY A 538 8.71 -22.02 -8.73
C GLY A 538 9.59 -22.12 -9.98
N ASP A 539 9.79 -21.01 -10.69
CA ASP A 539 10.64 -20.99 -11.89
C ASP A 539 12.13 -21.29 -11.56
N PRO A 540 12.85 -22.05 -12.40
CA PRO A 540 14.28 -22.33 -12.21
C PRO A 540 15.15 -21.06 -12.24
N GLY A 541 16.12 -20.98 -11.34
CA GLY A 541 16.97 -19.80 -11.19
C GLY A 541 16.26 -18.57 -10.61
N ALA A 542 15.02 -18.72 -10.13
CA ALA A 542 14.33 -17.67 -9.37
C ALA A 542 14.91 -17.55 -7.95
N ARG A 543 14.96 -16.32 -7.46
CA ARG A 543 15.33 -15.97 -6.09
C ARG A 543 14.07 -15.68 -5.28
N VAL A 544 13.83 -16.45 -4.21
CA VAL A 544 12.63 -16.38 -3.36
C VAL A 544 12.96 -15.70 -2.04
N GLY A 545 12.36 -14.54 -1.77
CA GLY A 545 12.33 -13.96 -0.43
C GLY A 545 11.21 -14.60 0.40
N LEU A 546 11.53 -14.97 1.65
CA LEU A 546 10.62 -15.62 2.58
C LEU A 546 10.47 -14.77 3.85
N VAL A 547 9.29 -14.79 4.46
CA VAL A 547 9.05 -14.28 5.82
C VAL A 547 7.91 -15.06 6.48
N ALA A 548 8.03 -15.33 7.78
CA ALA A 548 6.96 -15.84 8.62
C ALA A 548 6.50 -14.73 9.58
N VAL A 549 5.21 -14.39 9.54
CA VAL A 549 4.61 -13.27 10.29
C VAL A 549 3.46 -13.78 11.12
N ASP A 550 3.32 -13.29 12.35
CA ASP A 550 2.19 -13.68 13.19
C ASP A 550 0.88 -13.10 12.63
N LYS A 551 -0.15 -13.94 12.48
CA LYS A 551 -1.46 -13.55 11.94
C LYS A 551 -2.11 -12.40 12.72
N ALA A 552 -1.80 -12.24 14.02
CA ALA A 552 -2.23 -11.09 14.82
C ALA A 552 -1.85 -9.73 14.19
N VAL A 553 -0.71 -9.67 13.49
CA VAL A 553 -0.20 -8.45 12.86
C VAL A 553 -1.04 -8.05 11.65
N TYR A 554 -1.52 -9.02 10.86
CA TYR A 554 -2.38 -8.74 9.69
C TYR A 554 -3.84 -8.51 10.09
N VAL A 555 -4.32 -9.14 11.16
CA VAL A 555 -5.63 -8.83 11.78
C VAL A 555 -5.72 -7.35 12.18
N LEU A 556 -4.62 -6.74 12.62
CA LEU A 556 -4.57 -5.30 12.92
C LEU A 556 -4.52 -4.41 11.65
N ASN A 557 -3.84 -4.85 10.58
CA ASN A 557 -3.72 -4.07 9.33
C ASN A 557 -3.26 -4.91 8.12
N ASP A 558 -4.19 -5.21 7.21
CA ASP A 558 -3.97 -5.92 5.95
C ASP A 558 -3.56 -5.00 4.78
N LYS A 559 -3.87 -3.70 4.86
CA LYS A 559 -3.89 -2.78 3.70
C LYS A 559 -2.54 -2.61 3.03
N TYR A 560 -1.45 -2.70 3.81
CA TYR A 560 -0.08 -2.58 3.32
C TYR A 560 0.55 -3.90 2.87
N LYS A 561 -0.14 -5.05 3.00
CA LYS A 561 0.30 -6.34 2.46
C LYS A 561 0.39 -6.28 0.93
N ILE A 562 1.51 -6.70 0.35
CA ILE A 562 1.70 -6.72 -1.10
C ILE A 562 0.90 -7.89 -1.70
N SER A 563 0.43 -7.75 -2.93
CA SER A 563 -0.26 -8.81 -3.68
C SER A 563 0.00 -8.66 -5.18
N GLN A 564 -0.19 -9.73 -5.94
CA GLN A 564 0.05 -9.70 -7.39
C GLN A 564 -0.83 -8.66 -8.11
N ALA A 565 -2.09 -8.50 -7.69
CA ALA A 565 -2.98 -7.45 -8.20
C ALA A 565 -2.42 -6.04 -7.97
N LYS A 566 -1.93 -5.71 -6.77
CA LYS A 566 -1.30 -4.39 -6.48
C LYS A 566 -0.04 -4.12 -7.32
N ILE A 567 0.67 -5.18 -7.74
CA ILE A 567 1.81 -5.09 -8.66
C ILE A 567 1.33 -4.77 -10.08
N TRP A 568 0.33 -5.50 -10.59
CA TRP A 568 -0.23 -5.27 -11.92
C TRP A 568 -0.94 -3.93 -12.05
N ASP A 569 -1.72 -3.53 -11.04
CA ASP A 569 -2.25 -2.17 -10.83
C ASP A 569 -1.20 -1.08 -11.10
N THR A 570 0.03 -1.30 -10.64
CA THR A 570 1.12 -0.32 -10.72
C THR A 570 1.79 -0.35 -12.09
N ILE A 571 1.82 -1.52 -12.75
CA ILE A 571 2.40 -1.73 -14.07
C ILE A 571 1.46 -1.28 -15.19
N GLU A 572 0.15 -1.51 -15.08
CA GLU A 572 -0.85 -1.05 -16.06
C GLU A 572 -0.91 0.47 -16.15
N LYS A 573 -0.71 1.18 -15.02
CA LYS A 573 -0.56 2.65 -14.97
C LYS A 573 0.66 3.18 -15.76
N SER A 574 1.47 2.31 -16.36
CA SER A 574 2.54 2.68 -17.30
C SER A 574 2.18 2.50 -18.78
N ASP A 575 1.01 1.94 -19.10
CA ASP A 575 0.46 2.05 -20.45
C ASP A 575 0.17 3.53 -20.78
N PHE A 576 0.40 3.90 -22.04
CA PHE A 576 0.27 5.28 -22.50
C PHE A 576 -1.04 5.56 -23.24
N GLY A 577 -1.88 4.55 -23.48
CA GLY A 577 -3.20 4.71 -24.11
C GLY A 577 -4.30 5.23 -23.15
N CYS A 578 -5.36 5.79 -23.72
CA CYS A 578 -6.34 6.63 -23.00
C CYS A 578 -7.81 6.17 -23.10
N THR A 579 -8.12 5.16 -23.90
CA THR A 579 -9.47 4.58 -24.05
C THR A 579 -9.40 3.04 -23.98
N ALA A 580 -10.55 2.38 -23.89
CA ALA A 580 -10.64 0.92 -24.05
C ALA A 580 -10.60 0.46 -25.53
N GLY A 581 -10.46 1.38 -26.48
CA GLY A 581 -10.40 1.05 -27.91
C GLY A 581 -10.95 2.15 -28.81
N SER A 582 -10.58 2.02 -30.08
CA SER A 582 -10.89 2.90 -31.21
C SER A 582 -10.50 4.36 -30.97
N GLY A 583 -10.99 5.25 -31.82
CA GLY A 583 -10.68 6.69 -31.81
C GLY A 583 -11.67 7.47 -32.68
N GLN A 584 -11.66 8.80 -32.59
CA GLN A 584 -12.59 9.66 -33.35
C GLN A 584 -12.37 9.57 -34.87
N ASN A 585 -11.14 9.33 -35.30
CA ASN A 585 -10.68 9.14 -36.67
C ASN A 585 -9.40 8.30 -36.67
N ASN A 586 -8.81 8.06 -37.85
CA ASN A 586 -7.57 7.28 -38.00
C ASN A 586 -6.43 7.76 -37.08
N LEU A 587 -6.13 9.06 -37.05
CA LEU A 587 -5.13 9.63 -36.13
C LEU A 587 -5.49 9.41 -34.66
N GLY A 588 -6.76 9.60 -34.30
CA GLY A 588 -7.28 9.38 -32.95
C GLY A 588 -7.09 7.94 -32.46
N VAL A 589 -7.23 6.94 -33.33
CA VAL A 589 -6.99 5.52 -32.97
C VAL A 589 -5.55 5.30 -32.52
N PHE A 590 -4.57 5.92 -33.20
CA PHE A 590 -3.16 5.85 -32.78
C PHE A 590 -2.90 6.68 -31.51
N GLU A 591 -3.43 7.91 -31.42
CA GLU A 591 -3.30 8.78 -30.25
C GLU A 591 -3.87 8.11 -28.97
N ASP A 592 -5.10 7.60 -29.02
CA ASP A 592 -5.77 6.92 -27.90
C ASP A 592 -5.16 5.55 -27.55
N ALA A 593 -4.47 4.90 -28.50
CA ALA A 593 -3.68 3.69 -28.24
C ALA A 593 -2.27 3.97 -27.67
N GLY A 594 -1.85 5.23 -27.58
CA GLY A 594 -0.52 5.60 -27.10
C GLY A 594 0.60 5.51 -28.15
N LEU A 595 0.26 5.52 -29.45
CA LEU A 595 1.18 5.53 -30.59
C LEU A 595 1.30 6.93 -31.22
N ALA A 596 2.35 7.11 -32.01
CA ALA A 596 2.55 8.27 -32.87
C ALA A 596 2.85 7.83 -34.31
N LEU A 597 2.09 8.37 -35.27
CA LEU A 597 2.19 8.10 -36.71
C LEU A 597 2.71 9.33 -37.46
N THR A 598 3.54 9.07 -38.47
CA THR A 598 3.98 10.01 -39.52
C THR A 598 3.92 9.29 -40.87
N THR A 599 3.59 10.01 -41.94
CA THR A 599 3.47 9.43 -43.29
C THR A 599 3.97 10.36 -44.41
N SER A 600 4.33 9.78 -45.56
CA SER A 600 4.77 10.55 -46.74
C SER A 600 3.69 11.45 -47.35
N THR A 601 2.41 11.27 -47.00
CA THR A 601 1.30 12.18 -47.35
C THR A 601 1.06 13.29 -46.32
N ASN A 602 1.96 13.44 -45.34
CA ASN A 602 1.87 14.38 -44.20
C ASN A 602 0.70 14.12 -43.23
N LEU A 603 0.06 12.94 -43.28
CA LEU A 603 -0.89 12.52 -42.24
C LEU A 603 -0.10 12.16 -40.97
N ASN A 604 -0.20 13.03 -39.95
CA ASN A 604 0.64 13.03 -38.75
C ASN A 604 -0.22 13.15 -37.48
N THR A 605 0.04 12.33 -36.44
CA THR A 605 -0.59 12.53 -35.11
C THR A 605 -0.11 13.81 -34.42
N LYS A 606 -0.95 14.35 -33.53
CA LYS A 606 -0.64 15.53 -32.69
C LYS A 606 0.54 15.30 -31.76
N GLN A 607 1.18 16.40 -31.34
CA GLN A 607 2.28 16.35 -30.37
C GLN A 607 1.76 16.20 -28.93
N ARG A 608 2.12 15.08 -28.29
CA ARG A 608 1.82 14.80 -26.87
C ARG A 608 2.64 15.74 -25.97
N SER A 609 2.00 16.50 -25.08
CA SER A 609 2.65 17.60 -24.35
C SER A 609 2.16 17.78 -22.91
N GLY A 610 3.02 18.35 -22.06
CA GLY A 610 2.74 18.71 -20.66
C GLY A 610 2.87 17.58 -19.64
N ILE A 611 2.73 17.92 -18.36
CA ILE A 611 2.63 16.95 -17.24
C ILE A 611 1.32 16.13 -17.36
N LEU A 612 0.26 16.77 -17.83
CA LEU A 612 -0.99 16.12 -18.28
C LEU A 612 -0.84 15.30 -19.59
N GLY A 613 0.37 15.18 -20.13
CA GLY A 613 0.69 14.29 -21.23
C GLY A 613 1.12 12.88 -20.78
N MET A 614 1.55 12.72 -19.52
CA MET A 614 1.95 11.41 -18.98
C MET A 614 0.76 10.56 -18.53
N GLY A 615 -0.32 11.19 -18.07
CA GLY A 615 -1.58 10.52 -17.71
C GLY A 615 -2.76 11.18 -18.42
N CYS A 616 -3.69 10.38 -18.92
CA CYS A 616 -4.78 10.83 -19.77
C CYS A 616 -5.75 11.80 -19.04
N PRO A 617 -6.40 12.74 -19.75
CA PRO A 617 -7.28 13.73 -19.14
C PRO A 617 -8.55 13.09 -18.59
N GLN A 618 -8.51 12.73 -17.30
CA GLN A 618 -9.71 12.30 -16.58
C GLN A 618 -10.70 13.47 -16.44
N PRO A 619 -12.02 13.20 -16.43
CA PRO A 619 -13.00 14.22 -16.09
C PRO A 619 -12.66 14.79 -14.71
N THR A 620 -12.50 16.10 -14.63
CA THR A 620 -12.13 16.75 -13.37
C THR A 620 -13.27 16.61 -12.38
N ASN A 621 -13.14 15.68 -11.43
CA ASN A 621 -14.01 15.55 -10.28
C ASN A 621 -14.02 16.89 -9.54
N ARG A 622 -15.06 17.69 -9.79
CA ARG A 622 -15.27 19.01 -9.18
C ARG A 622 -15.35 18.82 -7.67
N ARG A 623 -14.23 19.09 -6.98
CA ARG A 623 -14.21 19.31 -5.53
C ARG A 623 -15.09 20.52 -5.23
N ARG A 624 -16.38 20.27 -4.97
CA ARG A 624 -17.26 21.24 -4.33
C ARG A 624 -16.60 21.63 -3.01
N ARG A 625 -16.42 22.92 -2.79
CA ARG A 625 -16.22 23.43 -1.42
C ARG A 625 -17.61 23.39 -0.76
N SER A 626 -17.79 22.51 0.21
CA SER A 626 -18.94 22.52 1.12
C SER A 626 -18.62 23.40 2.33
N SER A 627 -19.62 24.13 2.81
CA SER A 627 -19.55 24.90 4.05
C SER A 627 -19.64 23.98 5.28
N VAL A 628 -18.91 24.30 6.33
CA VAL A 628 -19.03 23.60 7.62
C VAL A 628 -20.41 23.86 8.21
N LEU A 629 -21.14 22.79 8.52
CA LEU A 629 -22.29 22.80 9.43
C LEU A 629 -22.20 21.56 10.34
N LEU A 630 -22.27 21.82 11.65
CA LEU A 630 -22.10 20.86 12.73
C LEU A 630 -23.45 20.32 13.20
N LEU A 631 -23.44 19.20 13.95
CA LEU A 631 -24.29 18.96 15.13
C LEU A 631 -24.10 17.53 15.67
N ASP A 632 -23.87 17.44 16.98
CA ASP A 632 -23.88 16.23 17.82
C ASP A 632 -24.85 16.40 19.02
N SER A 633 -25.00 15.31 19.77
CA SER A 633 -25.71 15.08 21.05
C SER A 633 -26.33 16.28 21.80
N LYS A 634 -27.51 16.04 22.40
CA LYS A 634 -28.36 17.04 23.07
C LYS A 634 -27.65 17.98 24.08
N ALA A 635 -26.60 17.53 24.77
CA ALA A 635 -25.83 18.35 25.70
C ALA A 635 -24.73 19.20 25.00
N THR A 636 -24.13 18.70 23.92
CA THR A 636 -23.13 19.46 23.13
C THR A 636 -23.78 20.42 22.11
N ALA A 637 -25.10 20.35 21.94
CA ALA A 637 -25.87 21.11 20.96
C ALA A 637 -25.97 22.63 21.26
N GLN A 638 -25.66 23.08 22.47
CA GLN A 638 -25.71 24.51 22.84
C GLN A 638 -24.56 25.34 22.23
N PHE A 639 -23.43 24.72 21.89
CA PHE A 639 -22.22 25.41 21.40
C PHE A 639 -22.05 25.25 19.88
N GLN A 640 -22.02 26.39 19.17
CA GLN A 640 -21.85 26.45 17.71
C GLN A 640 -20.38 26.35 17.25
N ASP A 641 -19.42 26.81 18.07
CA ASP A 641 -17.99 26.72 17.75
C ASP A 641 -17.45 25.31 18.04
N LEU A 642 -16.71 24.77 17.08
CA LEU A 642 -16.06 23.47 17.11
C LEU A 642 -15.04 23.36 18.27
N ASN A 643 -14.35 24.45 18.60
CA ASN A 643 -13.42 24.48 19.73
C ASN A 643 -14.17 24.38 21.07
N LEU A 644 -15.23 25.17 21.24
CA LEU A 644 -16.04 25.18 22.46
C LEU A 644 -16.76 23.85 22.68
N ARG A 645 -17.21 23.19 21.60
CA ARG A 645 -17.75 21.83 21.65
C ARG A 645 -16.75 20.85 22.26
N LYS A 646 -15.50 20.86 21.78
CA LYS A 646 -14.44 20.00 22.30
C LYS A 646 -14.17 20.30 23.79
N CYS A 647 -14.20 21.56 24.21
CA CYS A 647 -14.07 21.93 25.63
C CYS A 647 -15.21 21.36 26.49
N CYS A 648 -16.44 21.35 26.00
CA CYS A 648 -17.58 20.70 26.65
C CYS A 648 -17.38 19.18 26.77
N GLU A 649 -16.93 18.51 25.70
CA GLU A 649 -16.62 17.06 25.69
C GLU A 649 -15.48 16.70 26.66
N ASP A 650 -14.37 17.45 26.63
CA ASP A 650 -13.24 17.34 27.59
C ASP A 650 -13.69 17.59 29.05
N GLY A 651 -14.79 18.33 29.26
CA GLY A 651 -15.46 18.52 30.54
C GLY A 651 -16.26 17.30 31.01
N MET A 652 -16.96 16.61 30.09
CA MET A 652 -17.78 15.43 30.40
C MET A 652 -16.95 14.18 30.76
N HIS A 653 -15.70 14.12 30.29
CA HIS A 653 -14.76 13.09 30.71
C HIS A 653 -14.59 13.07 32.24
N GLU A 654 -14.44 11.87 32.78
CA GLU A 654 -14.16 11.64 34.19
C GLU A 654 -12.73 12.05 34.54
N ASN A 655 -12.52 12.48 35.79
CA ASN A 655 -11.21 12.94 36.26
C ASN A 655 -10.66 11.96 37.30
N PRO A 656 -9.61 11.17 36.98
CA PRO A 656 -8.99 10.25 37.92
C PRO A 656 -8.51 10.90 39.23
N MET A 657 -8.24 12.21 39.22
CA MET A 657 -7.80 12.96 40.41
C MET A 657 -8.96 13.50 41.26
N GLY A 658 -10.22 13.21 40.93
CA GLY A 658 -11.40 13.64 41.69
C GLY A 658 -11.66 15.16 41.77
N TYR A 659 -10.84 16.00 41.11
CA TYR A 659 -10.97 17.46 41.20
C TYR A 659 -12.28 17.96 40.62
N THR A 660 -12.90 18.92 41.31
CA THR A 660 -14.10 19.62 40.86
C THR A 660 -13.92 20.30 39.49
N CYS A 661 -15.02 20.58 38.81
CA CYS A 661 -15.04 21.24 37.50
C CYS A 661 -14.30 22.60 37.53
N GLU A 662 -14.45 23.35 38.62
CA GLU A 662 -13.82 24.65 38.85
C GLU A 662 -12.30 24.54 38.96
N LYS A 663 -11.78 23.49 39.61
CA LYS A 663 -10.35 23.22 39.67
C LYS A 663 -9.81 22.70 38.34
N ARG A 664 -10.58 21.88 37.60
CA ARG A 664 -10.23 21.41 36.25
C ARG A 664 -10.15 22.58 35.24
N ALA A 665 -11.10 23.51 35.26
CA ALA A 665 -11.17 24.62 34.32
C ALA A 665 -9.99 25.61 34.41
N LYS A 666 -9.27 25.65 35.55
CA LYS A 666 -8.06 26.48 35.71
C LYS A 666 -6.88 26.05 34.82
N TYR A 667 -6.86 24.80 34.33
CA TYR A 667 -5.79 24.29 33.48
C TYR A 667 -6.02 24.57 31.97
N ILE A 668 -7.17 25.11 31.59
CA ILE A 668 -7.54 25.38 30.20
C ILE A 668 -6.82 26.64 29.69
N GLN A 669 -5.99 26.46 28.66
CA GLN A 669 -5.22 27.54 28.01
C GLN A 669 -5.91 28.11 26.76
N GLU A 670 -7.05 27.55 26.37
CA GLU A 670 -7.75 27.82 25.08
C GLU A 670 -8.77 28.98 25.17
N GLY A 671 -8.64 29.87 26.18
CA GLY A 671 -9.48 31.04 26.38
C GLY A 671 -10.69 30.84 27.32
N ASP A 672 -11.30 31.93 27.77
CA ASP A 672 -12.33 31.88 28.82
C ASP A 672 -13.70 31.36 28.34
N ALA A 673 -14.03 31.52 27.05
CA ALA A 673 -15.20 30.89 26.45
C ALA A 673 -15.13 29.34 26.52
N CYS A 674 -13.93 28.78 26.29
CA CYS A 674 -13.68 27.34 26.44
C CYS A 674 -13.88 26.88 27.90
N LYS A 675 -13.44 27.68 28.88
CA LYS A 675 -13.66 27.41 30.31
C LYS A 675 -15.15 27.38 30.67
N ALA A 676 -15.95 28.29 30.13
CA ALA A 676 -17.39 28.31 30.36
C ALA A 676 -18.07 27.02 29.85
N ALA A 677 -17.84 26.66 28.59
CA ALA A 677 -18.39 25.44 27.98
C ALA A 677 -17.96 24.15 28.71
N PHE A 678 -16.69 24.09 29.14
CA PHE A 678 -16.17 22.98 29.94
C PHE A 678 -16.88 22.85 31.30
N LEU A 679 -17.10 23.97 32.01
CA LEU A 679 -17.73 23.98 33.33
C LEU A 679 -19.18 23.51 33.30
N GLU A 680 -19.95 23.96 32.31
CA GLU A 680 -21.35 23.60 32.14
C GLU A 680 -21.51 22.08 31.91
N CYS A 681 -20.79 21.53 30.94
CA CYS A 681 -20.87 20.11 30.61
C CYS A 681 -20.25 19.19 31.67
N CYS A 682 -19.21 19.65 32.38
CA CYS A 682 -18.63 18.94 33.53
C CYS A 682 -19.60 18.83 34.71
N ARG A 683 -20.39 19.89 34.99
CA ARG A 683 -21.43 19.84 36.04
C ARG A 683 -22.60 18.96 35.64
N TYR A 684 -23.04 19.06 34.37
CA TYR A 684 -24.11 18.23 33.81
C TYR A 684 -23.85 16.72 33.97
N ILE A 685 -22.66 16.24 33.60
CA ILE A 685 -22.34 14.81 33.73
C ILE A 685 -22.19 14.35 35.19
N LYS A 686 -21.83 15.24 36.11
CA LYS A 686 -21.62 14.87 37.52
C LYS A 686 -22.94 14.43 38.16
N GLY A 687 -24.03 15.18 37.95
CA GLY A 687 -25.35 14.81 38.47
C GLY A 687 -25.77 13.40 38.04
N ILE A 688 -25.55 13.08 36.76
CA ILE A 688 -25.88 11.75 36.20
C ILE A 688 -25.00 10.64 36.79
N ARG A 689 -23.72 10.91 37.13
CA ARG A 689 -22.86 9.91 37.81
C ARG A 689 -23.27 9.71 39.28
N ASP A 690 -23.55 10.79 40.00
CA ASP A 690 -23.94 10.74 41.41
C ASP A 690 -25.27 9.95 41.62
N GLU A 691 -26.17 9.94 40.63
CA GLU A 691 -27.42 9.14 40.65
C GLU A 691 -27.21 7.63 40.43
N ASN A 692 -26.19 7.21 39.67
CA ASN A 692 -26.01 5.82 39.24
C ASN A 692 -25.11 4.98 40.18
N GLN A 693 -24.60 5.57 41.27
CA GLN A 693 -23.54 4.96 42.10
C GLN A 693 -24.03 4.04 43.24
N ARG A 694 -25.22 3.42 43.11
CA ARG A 694 -25.81 2.52 44.11
C ARG A 694 -26.20 1.15 43.55
N GLU A 695 -25.22 0.28 43.30
CA GLU A 695 -25.39 -1.19 43.42
C GLU A 695 -24.06 -1.97 43.30
N SER A 696 -24.03 -3.16 43.89
CA SER A 696 -23.01 -4.25 43.78
C SER A 696 -21.71 -4.16 44.61
N GLU A 697 -21.54 -5.12 45.53
CA GLU A 697 -20.25 -5.52 46.14
C GLU A 697 -19.99 -7.04 46.04
N LEU A 698 -18.73 -7.39 45.74
CA LEU A 698 -17.87 -8.53 46.16
C LEU A 698 -18.45 -9.89 46.65
N PHE A 699 -17.79 -10.99 46.24
CA PHE A 699 -17.43 -12.16 47.08
C PHE A 699 -16.23 -12.97 46.51
N LEU A 700 -15.58 -13.84 47.30
CA LEU A 700 -14.28 -14.48 47.01
C LEU A 700 -14.09 -15.90 47.62
N ALA A 701 -13.39 -16.80 46.88
CA ALA A 701 -12.53 -17.92 47.35
C ALA A 701 -13.19 -19.05 48.22
N ARG A 702 -12.60 -20.23 48.56
CA ARG A 702 -11.52 -21.15 48.06
C ARG A 702 -11.62 -22.49 48.84
N SER A 703 -11.09 -23.62 48.31
CA SER A 703 -10.53 -24.75 49.12
C SER A 703 -9.83 -25.82 48.26
N ASP A 704 -8.82 -26.51 48.81
CA ASP A 704 -7.96 -27.52 48.14
C ASP A 704 -8.12 -28.94 48.72
N PHE A 705 -7.66 -29.97 47.99
CA PHE A 705 -7.16 -31.28 48.52
C PHE A 705 -6.27 -31.97 47.46
N GLU A 706 -5.36 -32.85 47.90
CA GLU A 706 -4.34 -33.56 47.09
C GLU A 706 -4.81 -34.99 46.68
N ASP A 707 -4.13 -35.81 45.87
CA ASP A 707 -2.70 -35.85 45.47
C ASP A 707 -2.49 -36.54 44.09
N GLU A 708 -1.26 -36.99 43.78
CA GLU A 708 -0.81 -37.91 42.71
C GLU A 708 -0.64 -37.29 41.30
N PHE A 709 0.57 -36.78 41.02
CA PHE A 709 1.00 -36.23 39.71
C PHE A 709 2.40 -36.74 39.33
N PHE A 710 2.74 -36.76 38.03
CA PHE A 710 4.02 -37.25 37.51
C PHE A 710 5.21 -36.30 37.75
N GLY A 711 6.43 -36.87 37.77
CA GLY A 711 7.69 -36.18 38.08
C GLY A 711 8.15 -35.12 37.06
N GLU A 712 8.94 -34.16 37.54
CA GLU A 712 9.02 -32.80 36.98
C GLU A 712 10.17 -32.53 36.00
N GLU A 713 11.20 -33.40 35.97
CA GLU A 713 12.50 -33.09 35.34
C GLU A 713 12.46 -32.90 33.81
N ASN A 714 11.37 -33.32 33.15
CA ASN A 714 11.22 -33.29 31.69
C ASN A 714 10.40 -32.10 31.14
N ILE A 715 9.97 -31.14 31.98
CA ILE A 715 9.15 -30.00 31.52
C ILE A 715 10.04 -28.83 31.09
N ILE A 716 10.28 -28.71 29.78
CA ILE A 716 10.99 -27.58 29.14
C ILE A 716 10.05 -26.38 29.00
N SER A 717 10.46 -25.22 29.52
CA SER A 717 9.65 -23.99 29.51
C SER A 717 9.88 -23.15 28.24
N ARG A 718 8.76 -22.81 27.58
CA ARG A 718 8.67 -21.96 26.39
C ARG A 718 9.14 -20.53 26.69
N SER A 719 9.99 -19.97 25.83
CA SER A 719 10.59 -18.64 26.03
C SER A 719 10.87 -17.81 24.77
N ASP A 720 10.78 -18.36 23.55
CA ASP A 720 11.02 -17.61 22.29
C ASP A 720 9.72 -17.15 21.60
N PHE A 721 9.40 -15.86 21.74
CA PHE A 721 8.14 -15.25 21.31
C PHE A 721 8.36 -14.02 20.37
N PRO A 722 8.80 -14.20 19.11
CA PRO A 722 8.96 -13.10 18.16
C PRO A 722 7.63 -12.69 17.50
N GLU A 723 7.57 -11.47 16.94
CA GLU A 723 6.41 -11.00 16.13
C GLU A 723 6.53 -11.41 14.64
N SER A 724 7.77 -11.56 14.15
CA SER A 724 8.12 -11.88 12.77
C SER A 724 9.50 -12.57 12.74
N TRP A 725 9.67 -13.55 11.86
CA TRP A 725 10.91 -14.34 11.72
C TRP A 725 11.02 -14.94 10.31
N PHE A 726 11.96 -15.89 10.11
CA PHE A 726 12.19 -16.59 8.84
C PHE A 726 12.49 -15.68 7.63
N TRP A 727 13.08 -14.51 7.89
CA TRP A 727 13.53 -13.57 6.86
C TRP A 727 14.78 -14.11 6.14
N VAL A 728 14.56 -14.95 5.14
CA VAL A 728 15.58 -15.72 4.40
C VAL A 728 15.40 -15.50 2.90
N THR A 729 16.47 -15.67 2.12
CA THR A 729 16.44 -15.61 0.66
C THR A 729 16.99 -16.92 0.10
N GLU A 730 16.19 -17.58 -0.73
CA GLU A 730 16.45 -18.92 -1.26
C GLU A 730 16.52 -18.92 -2.79
N ASP A 731 17.61 -19.40 -3.37
CA ASP A 731 17.75 -19.57 -4.82
C ASP A 731 17.26 -20.97 -5.25
N LEU A 732 16.38 -21.03 -6.27
CA LEU A 732 15.79 -22.25 -6.84
C LEU A 732 16.69 -22.85 -7.94
N ASN A 733 17.81 -23.43 -7.52
CA ASN A 733 18.81 -24.03 -8.42
C ASN A 733 18.62 -25.55 -8.62
N GLU A 734 17.58 -26.16 -8.06
CA GLU A 734 17.27 -27.58 -8.29
C GLU A 734 16.76 -27.82 -9.72
N PRO A 735 17.05 -28.98 -10.34
CA PRO A 735 16.70 -29.24 -11.75
C PRO A 735 15.18 -29.16 -11.98
N PRO A 736 14.72 -28.57 -13.09
CA PRO A 736 13.30 -28.48 -13.40
C PRO A 736 12.68 -29.86 -13.61
N ASN A 737 11.44 -30.02 -13.16
CA ASN A 737 10.59 -31.16 -13.52
C ASN A 737 10.15 -31.09 -14.99
N ASN A 738 9.41 -32.12 -15.44
CA ASN A 738 8.87 -32.21 -16.82
C ASN A 738 7.89 -31.06 -17.20
N GLN A 739 7.49 -30.21 -16.26
CA GLN A 739 6.63 -29.03 -16.47
C GLN A 739 7.44 -27.72 -16.45
N GLY A 740 8.76 -27.78 -16.30
CA GLY A 740 9.64 -26.61 -16.23
C GLY A 740 9.75 -25.97 -14.84
N ILE A 741 9.23 -26.60 -13.79
CA ILE A 741 9.17 -26.05 -12.42
C ILE A 741 10.34 -26.62 -11.60
N SER A 742 11.15 -25.75 -11.00
CA SER A 742 12.12 -26.13 -9.97
C SER A 742 11.42 -26.19 -8.62
N SER A 743 11.83 -27.10 -7.74
CA SER A 743 11.30 -27.16 -6.38
C SER A 743 12.39 -27.37 -5.36
N LYS A 744 12.29 -26.70 -4.21
CA LYS A 744 13.26 -26.76 -3.12
C LYS A 744 12.58 -27.04 -1.80
N THR A 745 13.11 -27.96 -1.00
CA THR A 745 12.58 -28.25 0.35
C THR A 745 13.40 -27.53 1.40
N VAL A 746 12.76 -26.67 2.19
CA VAL A 746 13.41 -25.90 3.27
C VAL A 746 12.89 -26.39 4.62
N SER A 747 13.81 -26.75 5.52
CA SER A 747 13.52 -27.24 6.86
C SER A 747 13.91 -26.24 7.93
N PHE A 748 13.04 -25.98 8.90
CA PHE A 748 13.27 -25.06 10.00
C PHE A 748 12.54 -25.52 11.27
N TYR A 749 12.86 -24.91 12.41
CA TYR A 749 12.12 -25.11 13.66
C TYR A 749 11.10 -23.99 13.87
N LEU A 750 9.90 -24.37 14.30
CA LEU A 750 8.86 -23.42 14.71
C LEU A 750 9.21 -22.78 16.06
N ARG A 751 8.70 -21.57 16.29
CA ARG A 751 8.91 -20.82 17.54
C ARG A 751 8.04 -21.36 18.69
N ASP A 752 8.24 -20.84 19.90
CA ASP A 752 7.49 -21.27 21.09
C ASP A 752 6.08 -20.66 21.19
N SER A 753 5.75 -19.70 20.33
CA SER A 753 4.43 -19.06 20.23
C SER A 753 3.32 -20.06 19.85
N ILE A 754 2.20 -19.99 20.56
CA ILE A 754 0.95 -20.70 20.21
C ILE A 754 0.08 -19.71 19.42
N THR A 755 0.40 -19.57 18.14
CA THR A 755 -0.23 -18.64 17.19
C THR A 755 -0.24 -19.25 15.78
N THR A 756 -0.90 -18.59 14.84
CA THR A 756 -0.86 -18.96 13.41
C THR A 756 0.16 -18.10 12.69
N TRP A 757 1.13 -18.74 12.03
CA TRP A 757 2.12 -18.08 11.21
C TRP A 757 1.65 -18.02 9.76
N GLU A 758 1.58 -16.83 9.18
CA GLU A 758 1.47 -16.67 7.73
C GLU A 758 2.89 -16.64 7.13
N VAL A 759 3.22 -17.66 6.34
CA VAL A 759 4.44 -17.67 5.52
C VAL A 759 4.12 -17.01 4.18
N LEU A 760 4.81 -15.91 3.88
CA LEU A 760 4.75 -15.24 2.58
C LEU A 760 6.03 -15.53 1.79
N ALA A 761 5.87 -15.78 0.50
CA ALA A 761 6.96 -15.92 -0.45
C ALA A 761 6.80 -14.98 -1.63
N VAL A 762 7.88 -14.29 -2.00
CA VAL A 762 7.93 -13.41 -3.17
C VAL A 762 9.19 -13.74 -3.97
N SER A 763 9.01 -14.26 -5.18
CA SER A 763 10.10 -14.60 -6.08
C SER A 763 10.36 -13.51 -7.10
N ILE A 764 11.61 -13.44 -7.55
CA ILE A 764 12.02 -12.71 -8.73
C ILE A 764 12.90 -13.59 -9.61
N ALA A 765 12.58 -13.62 -10.90
CA ALA A 765 13.28 -14.40 -11.92
C ALA A 765 13.63 -13.49 -13.11
N PRO A 766 14.85 -13.54 -13.67
CA PRO A 766 15.33 -12.55 -14.65
C PRO A 766 14.44 -12.39 -15.90
N THR A 767 13.79 -13.46 -16.35
CA THR A 767 12.93 -13.49 -17.54
C THR A 767 11.43 -13.49 -17.23
N LYS A 768 11.03 -13.81 -15.99
CA LYS A 768 9.62 -13.94 -15.58
C LYS A 768 9.15 -12.81 -14.65
N GLY A 769 10.05 -11.93 -14.23
CA GLY A 769 9.71 -10.80 -13.36
C GLY A 769 9.44 -11.25 -11.92
N ILE A 770 8.48 -10.60 -11.26
CA ILE A 770 8.13 -10.81 -9.85
C ILE A 770 6.85 -11.64 -9.74
N CYS A 771 6.83 -12.61 -8.83
CA CYS A 771 5.64 -13.37 -8.45
C CYS A 771 5.44 -13.36 -6.93
N VAL A 772 4.25 -12.99 -6.48
CA VAL A 772 3.81 -13.09 -5.09
C VAL A 772 3.00 -14.38 -4.94
N ALA A 773 3.43 -15.29 -4.07
CA ALA A 773 2.67 -16.49 -3.76
C ALA A 773 1.47 -16.18 -2.86
N GLU A 774 0.45 -17.05 -2.91
CA GLU A 774 -0.61 -17.06 -1.91
C GLU A 774 -0.03 -17.40 -0.51
N PRO A 775 -0.57 -16.81 0.58
CA PRO A 775 -0.08 -17.09 1.94
C PRO A 775 -0.24 -18.55 2.34
N TYR A 776 0.79 -19.12 2.97
CA TYR A 776 0.73 -20.46 3.56
C TYR A 776 0.62 -20.37 5.09
N GLU A 777 -0.52 -20.80 5.65
CA GLU A 777 -0.79 -20.74 7.08
C GLU A 777 -0.24 -21.96 7.83
N ILE A 778 0.48 -21.73 8.93
CA ILE A 778 0.96 -22.77 9.85
C ILE A 778 0.38 -22.50 11.24
N THR A 779 -0.64 -23.26 11.62
CA THR A 779 -1.27 -23.21 12.95
C THR A 779 -0.41 -23.95 13.98
N VAL A 780 0.11 -23.25 14.99
CA VAL A 780 0.91 -23.85 16.07
C VAL A 780 0.11 -23.87 17.37
N MET A 781 -0.13 -25.05 17.94
CA MET A 781 -0.99 -25.22 19.11
C MET A 781 -0.58 -26.40 20.01
N LYS A 782 -0.99 -26.32 21.28
CA LYS A 782 -1.09 -27.44 22.24
C LYS A 782 -2.51 -27.46 22.80
N ASP A 783 -3.03 -28.62 23.13
CA ASP A 783 -4.39 -28.78 23.70
C ASP A 783 -4.45 -28.34 25.17
N PHE A 784 -3.30 -28.34 25.86
CA PHE A 784 -3.10 -27.74 27.17
C PHE A 784 -1.88 -26.83 27.14
N PHE A 785 -2.04 -25.58 27.59
CA PHE A 785 -0.95 -24.61 27.72
C PHE A 785 -1.26 -23.46 28.70
N ILE A 786 -0.19 -22.74 29.07
CA ILE A 786 -0.23 -21.54 29.91
C ILE A 786 0.02 -20.30 29.02
N ASP A 787 -0.65 -19.19 29.32
CA ASP A 787 -0.29 -17.85 28.86
C ASP A 787 -0.06 -16.91 30.05
N LEU A 788 1.16 -16.40 30.18
CA LEU A 788 1.61 -15.59 31.30
C LEU A 788 1.53 -14.09 30.94
N ARG A 789 0.62 -13.34 31.59
CA ARG A 789 0.39 -11.90 31.40
C ARG A 789 1.35 -11.09 32.26
N VAL A 790 2.56 -10.82 31.75
CA VAL A 790 3.58 -9.98 32.41
C VAL A 790 3.45 -8.51 31.97
N PRO A 791 3.46 -7.52 32.88
CA PRO A 791 3.45 -6.10 32.54
C PRO A 791 4.80 -5.63 31.93
N TYR A 792 4.77 -4.52 31.19
CA TYR A 792 5.96 -3.97 30.50
C TYR A 792 7.12 -3.59 31.43
N SER A 793 6.81 -3.11 32.64
CA SER A 793 7.78 -2.84 33.71
C SER A 793 7.08 -2.67 35.06
N VAL A 794 7.80 -2.91 36.15
CA VAL A 794 7.35 -2.78 37.55
C VAL A 794 8.44 -2.07 38.37
N VAL A 795 8.08 -1.31 39.39
CA VAL A 795 9.04 -0.61 40.26
C VAL A 795 9.58 -1.57 41.34
N LYS A 796 10.85 -1.44 41.75
CA LYS A 796 11.40 -2.18 42.91
C LYS A 796 10.49 -1.93 44.14
N ASN A 797 10.18 -3.01 44.86
CA ASN A 797 9.30 -3.09 46.02
C ASN A 797 7.80 -2.80 45.75
N GLU A 798 7.36 -2.71 44.49
CA GLU A 798 5.95 -2.59 44.12
C GLU A 798 5.25 -3.97 44.11
N GLN A 799 4.16 -4.13 44.85
CA GLN A 799 3.37 -5.37 44.83
C GLN A 799 2.49 -5.42 43.59
N VAL A 800 2.69 -6.43 42.74
CA VAL A 800 1.93 -6.63 41.49
C VAL A 800 1.26 -8.00 41.44
N GLU A 801 0.09 -8.03 40.78
CA GLU A 801 -0.62 -9.27 40.44
C GLU A 801 -0.29 -9.64 38.98
N ILE A 802 0.33 -10.80 38.78
CA ILE A 802 0.66 -11.34 37.46
C ILE A 802 -0.21 -12.57 37.22
N ARG A 803 -0.99 -12.55 36.13
CA ARG A 803 -1.97 -13.59 35.81
C ARG A 803 -1.37 -14.64 34.88
N ALA A 804 -1.45 -15.90 35.26
CA ALA A 804 -1.30 -17.02 34.34
C ALA A 804 -2.70 -17.51 33.94
N VAL A 805 -3.04 -17.45 32.65
CA VAL A 805 -4.27 -18.04 32.12
C VAL A 805 -3.93 -19.42 31.59
N LEU A 806 -4.54 -20.45 32.15
CA LEU A 806 -4.42 -21.83 31.67
C LEU A 806 -5.62 -22.17 30.81
N TYR A 807 -5.35 -22.78 29.66
CA TYR A 807 -6.38 -23.19 28.71
C TYR A 807 -6.44 -24.72 28.67
N ASN A 808 -7.65 -25.26 28.84
CA ASN A 808 -7.96 -26.63 28.47
C ASN A 808 -8.73 -26.61 27.14
N TYR A 809 -8.17 -27.23 26.12
CA TYR A 809 -8.80 -27.39 24.82
C TYR A 809 -9.03 -28.84 24.41
N ALA A 810 -8.85 -29.78 25.35
CA ALA A 810 -9.40 -31.11 25.27
C ALA A 810 -10.93 -31.09 25.44
N GLU A 811 -11.58 -32.18 25.05
CA GLU A 811 -13.02 -32.43 25.21
C GLU A 811 -13.36 -32.99 26.61
N ASP A 812 -12.34 -33.37 27.39
CA ASP A 812 -12.44 -33.84 28.77
C ASP A 812 -12.13 -32.73 29.79
N ASP A 813 -12.74 -32.81 30.98
CA ASP A 813 -12.34 -32.03 32.16
C ASP A 813 -10.95 -32.49 32.66
N ILE A 814 -10.03 -31.55 32.88
CA ILE A 814 -8.66 -31.85 33.33
C ILE A 814 -8.40 -31.34 34.75
N PHE A 815 -7.68 -32.11 35.56
CA PHE A 815 -7.23 -31.69 36.89
C PHE A 815 -5.75 -31.27 36.82
N VAL A 816 -5.44 -30.04 37.23
CA VAL A 816 -4.16 -29.38 36.93
C VAL A 816 -3.45 -28.92 38.19
N ARG A 817 -2.15 -29.22 38.29
CA ARG A 817 -1.22 -28.63 39.25
C ARG A 817 -0.47 -27.49 38.57
N VAL A 818 -0.46 -26.31 39.17
CA VAL A 818 0.25 -25.12 38.67
C VAL A 818 1.27 -24.66 39.71
N GLU A 819 2.49 -24.36 39.27
CA GLU A 819 3.61 -23.97 40.12
C GLU A 819 4.26 -22.67 39.64
N LEU A 820 4.53 -21.76 40.58
CA LEU A 820 5.42 -20.62 40.36
C LEU A 820 6.83 -21.02 40.80
N LEU A 821 7.84 -20.91 39.93
CA LEU A 821 9.23 -21.14 40.37
C LEU A 821 9.71 -20.01 41.29
N TYR A 822 10.49 -20.37 42.30
CA TYR A 822 11.22 -19.42 43.14
C TYR A 822 12.30 -18.70 42.32
N ASN A 823 12.47 -17.40 42.58
CA ASN A 823 13.55 -16.59 42.05
C ASN A 823 13.96 -15.57 43.13
N PRO A 824 15.23 -15.54 43.59
CA PRO A 824 15.68 -14.64 44.66
C PRO A 824 15.59 -13.15 44.30
N ALA A 825 15.40 -12.79 43.03
CA ALA A 825 15.20 -11.41 42.61
C ALA A 825 13.81 -10.82 42.97
N PHE A 826 12.84 -11.65 43.34
CA PHE A 826 11.49 -11.19 43.73
C PHE A 826 10.86 -12.04 44.84
N CYS A 827 10.26 -11.39 45.83
CA CYS A 827 9.43 -12.05 46.81
C CYS A 827 8.13 -12.53 46.15
N SER A 828 7.72 -13.74 46.47
CA SER A 828 6.46 -14.35 46.02
C SER A 828 6.03 -15.39 47.05
N ALA A 829 4.89 -16.04 46.84
CA ALA A 829 4.49 -17.18 47.67
C ALA A 829 5.42 -18.41 47.56
N SER A 830 6.30 -18.45 46.56
CA SER A 830 7.32 -19.52 46.41
C SER A 830 8.58 -19.18 47.20
N THR A 831 9.09 -20.16 47.94
CA THR A 831 10.34 -20.10 48.70
C THR A 831 11.39 -21.04 48.10
N GLU A 832 12.64 -20.91 48.55
CA GLU A 832 13.76 -21.73 48.07
C GLU A 832 13.60 -23.23 48.34
N GLY A 833 13.05 -23.59 49.51
CA GLY A 833 12.78 -24.99 49.88
C GLY A 833 11.40 -25.51 49.46
N GLN A 834 10.41 -24.63 49.29
CA GLN A 834 9.02 -25.01 48.98
C GLN A 834 8.40 -24.07 47.95
N ARG A 835 8.04 -24.60 46.77
CA ARG A 835 7.36 -23.86 45.70
C ARG A 835 5.88 -23.65 46.04
N TYR A 836 5.33 -22.51 45.62
CA TYR A 836 3.89 -22.28 45.67
C TYR A 836 3.19 -23.08 44.57
N ARG A 837 2.35 -24.01 45.01
CA ARG A 837 1.53 -24.91 44.18
C ARG A 837 0.06 -24.56 44.37
N GLN A 838 -0.73 -24.64 43.30
CA GLN A 838 -2.19 -24.62 43.34
C GLN A 838 -2.73 -25.79 42.51
N GLN A 839 -3.79 -26.45 42.97
CA GLN A 839 -4.41 -27.58 42.27
C GLN A 839 -5.89 -27.29 42.05
N PHE A 840 -6.40 -27.47 40.82
CA PHE A 840 -7.81 -27.24 40.49
C PHE A 840 -8.25 -27.93 39.19
N PRO A 841 -9.55 -28.23 39.04
CA PRO A 841 -10.10 -28.64 37.75
C PRO A 841 -10.21 -27.46 36.79
N ILE A 842 -9.98 -27.71 35.50
CA ILE A 842 -10.34 -26.86 34.37
C ILE A 842 -11.31 -27.68 33.50
N ARG A 843 -12.50 -27.13 33.22
CA ARG A 843 -13.51 -27.82 32.42
C ARG A 843 -13.05 -28.05 30.99
N ALA A 844 -13.66 -29.01 30.31
CA ALA A 844 -13.56 -29.19 28.86
C ALA A 844 -13.72 -27.85 28.13
N LEU A 845 -12.85 -27.59 27.14
CA LEU A 845 -12.83 -26.38 26.30
C LEU A 845 -12.75 -25.01 27.04
N SER A 846 -12.52 -24.97 28.35
CA SER A 846 -12.56 -23.73 29.16
C SER A 846 -11.17 -23.16 29.48
N SER A 847 -11.14 -21.95 30.07
CA SER A 847 -9.91 -21.35 30.61
C SER A 847 -10.02 -21.01 32.10
N ARG A 848 -8.89 -20.92 32.80
CA ARG A 848 -8.81 -20.53 34.21
C ARG A 848 -7.66 -19.56 34.45
N ALA A 849 -7.97 -18.38 34.98
CA ALA A 849 -6.96 -17.41 35.42
C ALA A 849 -6.48 -17.73 36.84
N VAL A 850 -5.16 -17.76 37.02
CA VAL A 850 -4.46 -17.91 38.31
C VAL A 850 -3.70 -16.62 38.60
N PRO A 851 -4.04 -15.88 39.67
CA PRO A 851 -3.27 -14.73 40.10
C PRO A 851 -2.05 -15.16 40.91
N PHE A 852 -0.88 -14.59 40.59
CA PHE A 852 0.34 -14.67 41.38
C PHE A 852 0.72 -13.28 41.86
N VAL A 853 0.80 -13.09 43.19
CA VAL A 853 1.27 -11.84 43.80
C VAL A 853 2.80 -11.90 43.91
N ILE A 854 3.47 -10.89 43.38
CA ILE A 854 4.95 -10.79 43.32
C ILE A 854 5.39 -9.38 43.72
N VAL A 855 6.50 -9.28 44.47
CA VAL A 855 7.13 -8.02 44.88
C VAL A 855 8.62 -8.06 44.48
N PRO A 856 9.08 -7.27 43.49
CA PRO A 856 10.45 -7.40 43.00
C PRO A 856 11.47 -6.66 43.88
N LEU A 857 12.50 -7.38 44.32
CA LEU A 857 13.50 -6.91 45.30
C LEU A 857 14.78 -6.38 44.63
N GLN A 858 15.12 -6.93 43.46
CA GLN A 858 16.32 -6.56 42.70
C GLN A 858 15.96 -5.82 41.41
N GLN A 859 16.76 -4.82 41.03
CA GLN A 859 16.60 -4.12 39.74
C GLN A 859 17.10 -4.97 38.56
N GLY A 860 16.56 -4.78 37.36
CA GLY A 860 17.06 -5.44 36.15
C GLY A 860 15.99 -6.16 35.32
N LEU A 861 16.39 -7.27 34.69
CA LEU A 861 15.52 -8.14 33.87
C LEU A 861 15.57 -9.56 34.44
N HIS A 862 14.49 -9.96 35.11
CA HIS A 862 14.41 -11.21 35.86
C HIS A 862 13.41 -12.16 35.23
N ASP A 863 13.72 -13.46 35.21
CA ASP A 863 12.84 -14.46 34.63
C ASP A 863 11.72 -14.86 35.62
N ILE A 864 10.46 -14.69 35.21
CA ILE A 864 9.31 -15.35 35.85
C ILE A 864 9.04 -16.63 35.07
N GLU A 865 9.05 -17.77 35.76
CA GLU A 865 8.73 -19.07 35.18
C GLU A 865 7.56 -19.72 35.93
N VAL A 866 6.53 -20.12 35.17
CA VAL A 866 5.35 -20.84 35.68
C VAL A 866 5.28 -22.17 34.93
N LYS A 867 5.10 -23.27 35.67
CA LYS A 867 4.93 -24.62 35.12
C LYS A 867 3.56 -25.17 35.51
N ALA A 868 3.02 -26.07 34.68
CA ALA A 868 1.82 -26.81 35.02
C ALA A 868 1.84 -28.23 34.42
N SER A 869 1.24 -29.17 35.14
CA SER A 869 1.06 -30.56 34.75
C SER A 869 -0.37 -31.02 35.00
N VAL A 870 -0.86 -31.88 34.11
CA VAL A 870 -2.20 -32.48 34.20
C VAL A 870 -2.12 -33.82 34.92
N ARG A 871 -3.09 -34.12 35.80
CA ARG A 871 -3.19 -35.40 36.50
C ARG A 871 -3.54 -36.52 35.52
N GLY A 872 -2.84 -37.65 35.58
CA GLY A 872 -3.13 -38.85 34.76
C GLY A 872 -2.81 -38.74 33.27
N VAL A 873 -2.52 -37.55 32.74
CA VAL A 873 -2.27 -37.31 31.30
C VAL A 873 -0.84 -36.84 31.06
N LEU A 874 -0.21 -37.28 29.97
CA LEU A 874 1.10 -36.77 29.50
C LEU A 874 0.99 -35.36 28.88
N ALA A 875 0.31 -34.46 29.58
CA ALA A 875 0.12 -33.06 29.21
C ALA A 875 0.75 -32.15 30.27
N SER A 876 1.71 -31.34 29.83
CA SER A 876 2.39 -30.35 30.66
C SER A 876 2.83 -29.16 29.81
N ASP A 877 3.01 -28.01 30.45
CA ASP A 877 3.53 -26.81 29.82
C ASP A 877 4.33 -25.99 30.83
N GLY A 878 5.31 -25.25 30.34
CA GLY A 878 6.05 -24.26 31.13
C GLY A 878 6.22 -23.01 30.29
N VAL A 879 6.14 -21.84 30.93
CA VAL A 879 6.32 -20.54 30.27
C VAL A 879 7.25 -19.68 31.12
N ARG A 880 8.31 -19.19 30.48
CA ARG A 880 9.26 -18.24 31.07
C ARG A 880 9.21 -16.92 30.30
N LYS A 881 8.96 -15.81 30.99
CA LYS A 881 8.96 -14.45 30.44
C LYS A 881 9.75 -13.51 31.36
N LYS A 882 10.38 -12.47 30.79
CA LYS A 882 11.22 -11.53 31.55
C LYS A 882 10.41 -10.36 32.12
N LEU A 883 10.44 -10.20 33.44
CA LEU A 883 9.97 -9.02 34.16
C LEU A 883 11.06 -7.94 34.16
N LYS A 884 10.69 -6.69 33.87
CA LYS A 884 11.58 -5.54 33.89
C LYS A 884 11.36 -4.71 35.14
N VAL A 885 12.33 -4.74 36.07
CA VAL A 885 12.27 -4.03 37.34
C VAL A 885 13.10 -2.76 37.29
N VAL A 886 12.48 -1.63 37.63
CA VAL A 886 13.08 -0.29 37.60
C VAL A 886 13.15 0.34 39.00
N VAL A 887 14.10 1.26 39.21
CA VAL A 887 14.25 2.01 40.48
C VAL A 887 14.06 3.49 40.19
N SER A 888 13.24 4.17 41.00
CA SER A 888 13.09 5.62 40.94
C SER A 888 14.12 6.30 41.85
N ASN A 889 15.20 6.81 41.24
CA ASN A 889 15.89 8.07 41.54
C ASN A 889 17.36 8.02 41.04
N LYS A 890 17.90 9.17 40.64
CA LYS A 890 19.33 9.41 40.44
C LYS A 890 19.67 10.82 40.90
N TRP A 891 20.80 10.96 41.59
CA TRP A 891 21.37 12.23 42.00
C TRP A 891 22.81 12.33 41.47
N GLY A 892 23.30 13.54 41.27
CA GLY A 892 24.66 13.78 40.80
C GLY A 892 25.03 15.25 40.94
N TYR A 893 26.30 15.50 41.28
CA TYR A 893 26.87 16.83 41.46
C TYR A 893 28.19 16.89 40.67
N ILE A 894 28.53 18.07 40.16
CA ILE A 894 29.78 18.30 39.43
C ILE A 894 30.60 19.31 40.24
N LEU A 895 31.87 18.98 40.48
CA LEU A 895 32.85 19.84 41.14
C LEU A 895 33.96 20.15 40.14
N ALA A 896 34.49 21.37 40.17
CA ALA A 896 35.59 21.82 39.33
C ALA A 896 36.79 22.19 40.21
N LEU A 897 37.98 21.72 39.84
CA LEU A 897 39.23 21.93 40.57
C LEU A 897 40.10 22.99 39.86
N GLY A 898 40.71 23.88 40.64
CA GLY A 898 41.78 24.76 40.18
C GLY A 898 43.14 24.07 40.22
N GLU A 899 44.10 24.54 39.42
CA GLU A 899 45.40 23.87 39.20
C GLU A 899 46.28 23.65 40.45
N ARG A 900 45.96 24.29 41.59
CA ARG A 900 46.71 24.19 42.86
C ARG A 900 45.82 24.25 44.12
N GLU A 901 44.62 23.68 44.09
CA GLU A 901 43.75 23.57 45.28
C GLU A 901 43.67 22.13 45.82
N GLU A 902 43.88 21.98 47.12
CA GLU A 902 43.62 20.72 47.85
C GLU A 902 42.17 20.73 48.37
N GLN A 903 41.24 20.17 47.59
CA GLN A 903 39.83 20.09 47.97
C GLN A 903 39.48 18.74 48.63
N THR A 904 38.91 18.79 49.83
CA THR A 904 38.37 17.61 50.52
C THR A 904 36.94 17.33 50.08
N VAL A 905 36.74 16.28 49.28
CA VAL A 905 35.39 15.85 48.85
C VAL A 905 34.66 15.18 50.01
N ILE A 906 33.88 15.96 50.74
CA ILE A 906 32.99 15.46 51.80
C ILE A 906 31.90 14.62 51.13
N ALA A 907 31.79 13.34 51.51
CA ALA A 907 30.68 12.50 51.07
C ALA A 907 29.36 13.04 51.60
N ASN A 908 28.38 13.30 50.72
CA ASN A 908 27.06 13.79 51.10
C ASN A 908 26.43 12.88 52.18
N LYS A 909 25.82 13.50 53.19
CA LYS A 909 24.85 12.79 54.03
C LYS A 909 23.66 12.37 53.17
N LEU A 910 23.55 11.08 52.92
CA LEU A 910 22.46 10.48 52.17
C LEU A 910 21.32 10.15 53.14
N ASP A 911 20.76 11.18 53.76
CA ASP A 911 19.69 11.03 54.75
C ASP A 911 18.39 10.53 54.07
N ASP A 912 18.14 10.92 52.80
CA ASP A 912 17.08 10.40 51.92
C ASP A 912 17.47 9.09 51.16
N LYS A 913 18.37 8.27 51.71
CA LYS A 913 18.76 7.00 51.07
C LYS A 913 17.60 6.00 51.11
N VAL A 914 17.18 5.50 49.95
CA VAL A 914 16.31 4.31 49.86
C VAL A 914 17.02 3.12 50.56
N PRO A 915 16.38 2.43 51.53
CA PRO A 915 16.93 1.24 52.16
C PRO A 915 17.34 0.17 51.14
N GLU A 916 18.41 -0.58 51.44
CA GLU A 916 18.91 -1.68 50.60
C GLU A 916 19.21 -1.31 49.13
N THR A 917 19.64 -0.07 48.88
CA THR A 917 20.37 0.29 47.65
C THR A 917 21.86 0.34 47.90
N GLU A 918 22.65 -0.16 46.95
CA GLU A 918 24.08 0.09 46.89
C GLU A 918 24.32 1.54 46.44
N ILE A 919 25.30 2.21 47.07
CA ILE A 919 25.64 3.60 46.74
C ILE A 919 26.89 3.57 45.85
N GLU A 920 26.69 3.68 44.54
CA GLU A 920 27.78 3.67 43.56
C GLU A 920 28.40 5.08 43.39
N THR A 921 29.18 5.52 44.38
CA THR A 921 29.87 6.83 44.35
C THR A 921 31.02 6.83 43.35
N LYS A 922 30.73 7.17 42.09
CA LYS A 922 31.73 7.31 41.02
C LYS A 922 32.43 8.67 41.06
N ILE A 923 33.65 8.69 41.62
CA ILE A 923 34.57 9.81 41.50
C ILE A 923 35.33 9.66 40.16
N SER A 924 35.29 10.70 39.32
CA SER A 924 35.97 10.74 38.02
C SER A 924 36.90 11.95 38.00
N VAL A 925 38.20 11.72 38.08
CA VAL A 925 39.24 12.77 38.00
C VAL A 925 39.73 12.86 36.55
N LEU A 926 39.82 14.07 36.00
CA LEU A 926 40.04 14.32 34.58
C LEU A 926 40.99 15.50 34.38
N GLY A 927 41.91 15.40 33.42
CA GLY A 927 42.92 16.42 33.13
C GLY A 927 42.46 17.57 32.21
N ASP A 928 41.26 17.47 31.63
CA ASP A 928 40.66 18.48 30.75
C ASP A 928 39.12 18.45 30.98
N PRO A 929 38.43 19.59 31.17
CA PRO A 929 36.98 19.62 31.38
C PRO A 929 36.17 19.08 30.18
N VAL A 930 36.72 19.08 28.97
CA VAL A 930 36.08 18.48 27.78
C VAL A 930 36.31 16.97 27.72
N ALA A 931 37.35 16.44 28.39
CA ALA A 931 37.68 15.01 28.37
C ALA A 931 36.55 14.13 28.91
N GLN A 932 35.68 14.60 29.82
CA GLN A 932 34.54 13.77 30.26
C GLN A 932 33.56 13.45 29.12
N ILE A 933 33.33 14.42 28.23
CA ILE A 933 32.43 14.28 27.08
C ILE A 933 33.10 13.39 26.03
N ILE A 934 34.39 13.57 25.82
CA ILE A 934 35.19 12.82 24.84
C ILE A 934 35.37 11.36 25.32
N GLU A 935 35.84 11.11 26.53
CA GLU A 935 36.18 9.77 27.03
C GLU A 935 34.96 8.85 27.23
N ASN A 936 33.83 9.39 27.70
CA ASN A 936 32.55 8.67 27.69
C ASN A 936 31.94 8.54 26.27
N SER A 937 32.54 9.18 25.27
CA SER A 937 32.34 8.97 23.83
C SER A 937 33.51 8.22 23.15
N ILE A 938 34.48 7.71 23.91
CA ILE A 938 35.58 6.84 23.47
C ILE A 938 35.27 5.38 23.87
N ASP A 939 34.95 5.15 25.14
CA ASP A 939 34.69 3.80 25.66
C ASP A 939 33.35 3.26 25.15
N GLY A 940 33.41 2.33 24.20
CA GLY A 940 32.25 1.68 23.58
C GLY A 940 31.31 0.93 24.53
N SER A 941 31.69 0.69 25.79
CA SER A 941 30.81 0.17 26.83
C SER A 941 30.05 1.28 27.57
N LYS A 942 30.72 2.42 27.83
CA LYS A 942 30.17 3.61 28.51
C LYS A 942 29.38 4.52 27.58
N LEU A 943 29.66 4.49 26.27
CA LEU A 943 28.90 5.14 25.19
C LEU A 943 27.38 5.02 25.39
N LYS A 944 26.94 3.86 25.87
CA LYS A 944 25.54 3.48 26.17
C LYS A 944 24.83 4.39 27.18
N HIS A 945 25.56 5.27 27.88
CA HIS A 945 25.03 6.22 28.86
C HIS A 945 25.01 7.68 28.37
N LEU A 946 25.73 8.03 27.30
CA LEU A 946 25.62 9.35 26.63
C LEU A 946 24.85 9.25 25.31
N ILE A 947 25.07 8.19 24.53
CA ILE A 947 24.20 7.79 23.41
C ILE A 947 22.97 7.08 23.97
N ILE A 948 22.21 7.81 24.79
CA ILE A 948 20.85 7.44 25.18
C ILE A 948 20.00 7.52 23.91
N THR A 949 19.15 6.53 23.65
CA THR A 949 18.18 6.65 22.55
C THR A 949 17.29 7.86 22.83
N PRO A 950 17.37 8.92 22.02
CA PRO A 950 16.82 10.22 22.39
C PRO A 950 15.30 10.12 22.52
N SER A 951 14.75 10.76 23.54
CA SER A 951 13.41 10.47 24.03
C SER A 951 12.90 11.56 24.97
N GLY A 952 11.64 11.46 25.37
CA GLY A 952 10.92 12.56 26.03
C GLY A 952 10.39 13.57 25.01
N CYS A 953 10.13 14.80 25.47
CA CYS A 953 9.59 15.89 24.66
C CYS A 953 10.58 16.39 23.59
N GLY A 954 10.14 17.28 22.69
CA GLY A 954 10.98 17.83 21.61
C GLY A 954 12.21 18.63 22.05
N GLU A 955 12.36 18.91 23.34
CA GLU A 955 13.57 19.49 23.94
C GLU A 955 14.49 18.41 24.54
N GLN A 956 13.90 17.42 25.23
CA GLN A 956 14.61 16.26 25.78
C GLN A 956 15.20 15.35 24.69
N ASN A 957 14.54 15.26 23.53
CA ASN A 957 15.08 14.58 22.35
C ASN A 957 16.29 15.32 21.74
N MET A 958 16.36 16.65 21.86
CA MET A 958 17.53 17.44 21.42
C MET A 958 18.69 17.33 22.41
N ILE A 959 18.46 17.48 23.72
CA ILE A 959 19.56 17.43 24.72
C ILE A 959 20.24 16.06 24.75
N THR A 960 19.55 14.99 24.37
CA THR A 960 20.11 13.63 24.25
C THR A 960 20.79 13.36 22.89
N MET A 961 20.43 14.08 21.82
CA MET A 961 21.10 13.98 20.51
C MET A 961 22.39 14.82 20.44
N THR A 962 22.39 16.01 21.04
CA THR A 962 23.48 17.00 20.91
C THR A 962 24.88 16.48 21.32
N PRO A 963 25.06 15.71 22.42
CA PRO A 963 26.38 15.18 22.79
C PRO A 963 27.01 14.32 21.70
N SER A 964 26.23 13.45 21.04
CA SER A 964 26.73 12.61 19.95
C SER A 964 27.18 13.44 18.74
N VAL A 965 26.48 14.55 18.42
CA VAL A 965 26.88 15.46 17.34
C VAL A 965 28.20 16.15 17.67
N ILE A 966 28.34 16.68 18.90
CA ILE A 966 29.56 17.37 19.34
C ILE A 966 30.76 16.42 19.37
N ALA A 967 30.60 15.21 19.92
CA ALA A 967 31.66 14.20 19.95
C ALA A 967 32.10 13.78 18.54
N THR A 968 31.14 13.54 17.63
CA THR A 968 31.44 13.20 16.23
C THR A 968 32.19 14.33 15.52
N TYR A 969 31.77 15.59 15.73
CA TYR A 969 32.44 16.76 15.15
C TYR A 969 33.85 16.97 15.72
N TYR A 970 34.05 16.76 17.03
CA TYR A 970 35.38 16.82 17.65
C TYR A 970 36.33 15.78 17.05
N LEU A 971 35.91 14.52 16.96
CA LEU A 971 36.72 13.42 16.42
C LEU A 971 37.02 13.59 14.92
N ASP A 972 36.07 14.12 14.14
CA ASP A 972 36.30 14.52 12.74
C ASP A 972 37.31 15.67 12.62
N ALA A 973 37.30 16.63 13.55
CA ALA A 973 38.19 17.80 13.54
C ALA A 973 39.61 17.50 14.08
N THR A 974 39.76 16.56 15.01
CA THR A 974 41.06 16.15 15.57
C THR A 974 41.67 14.93 14.87
N GLY A 975 40.93 14.24 14.01
CA GLY A 975 41.38 13.04 13.30
C GLY A 975 41.47 11.77 14.16
N GLN A 976 41.00 11.80 15.41
CA GLN A 976 41.27 10.76 16.43
C GLN A 976 40.47 9.45 16.26
N TRP A 977 39.80 9.23 15.12
CA TRP A 977 39.00 8.02 14.87
C TRP A 977 39.82 6.71 14.86
N GLU A 978 41.11 6.77 14.56
CA GLU A 978 41.99 5.59 14.55
C GLU A 978 42.06 4.93 15.94
N ASN A 979 41.98 5.72 17.01
CA ASN A 979 41.97 5.27 18.40
C ASN A 979 40.68 4.51 18.80
N LEU A 980 39.65 4.51 17.94
CA LEU A 980 38.30 4.03 18.25
C LEU A 980 37.86 2.81 17.44
N GLY A 981 38.59 2.47 16.38
CA GLY A 981 38.20 1.45 15.42
C GLY A 981 37.24 1.96 14.34
N VAL A 982 37.48 1.51 13.11
CA VAL A 982 36.92 2.06 11.87
C VAL A 982 35.39 2.12 11.86
N ASP A 983 34.71 1.14 12.45
CA ASP A 983 33.24 1.04 12.41
C ASP A 983 32.51 2.07 13.28
N ARG A 984 33.15 2.61 14.34
CA ARG A 984 32.47 3.46 15.34
C ARG A 984 31.91 4.75 14.77
N ARG A 985 32.56 5.33 13.76
CA ARG A 985 32.06 6.51 13.05
C ARG A 985 30.71 6.26 12.37
N SER A 986 30.49 5.05 11.85
CA SER A 986 29.21 4.67 11.25
C SER A 986 28.10 4.51 12.30
N GLU A 987 28.44 4.00 13.48
CA GLU A 987 27.51 3.82 14.60
C GLU A 987 27.07 5.17 15.19
N ALA A 988 28.00 6.10 15.38
CA ALA A 988 27.70 7.46 15.86
C ALA A 988 26.75 8.21 14.91
N VAL A 989 27.06 8.23 13.60
CA VAL A 989 26.20 8.86 12.57
C VAL A 989 24.79 8.24 12.55
N LYS A 990 24.69 6.92 12.68
CA LYS A 990 23.41 6.19 12.74
C LYS A 990 22.54 6.59 13.93
N GLN A 991 23.15 6.88 15.08
CA GLN A 991 22.43 7.33 16.28
C GLN A 991 22.01 8.81 16.18
N ILE A 992 22.84 9.66 15.57
CA ILE A 992 22.46 11.06 15.24
C ILE A 992 21.26 11.07 14.28
N MET A 993 21.28 10.26 13.22
CA MET A 993 20.16 10.13 12.28
C MET A 993 18.87 9.67 12.97
N LYS A 994 18.97 8.75 13.93
CA LYS A 994 17.84 8.31 14.76
C LYS A 994 17.27 9.47 15.58
N GLY A 995 18.12 10.26 16.25
CA GLY A 995 17.69 11.43 17.02
C GLY A 995 17.02 12.51 16.19
N TYR A 996 17.55 12.78 15.00
CA TYR A 996 16.96 13.71 14.05
C TYR A 996 15.58 13.22 13.56
N ALA A 997 15.44 11.93 13.24
CA ALA A 997 14.16 11.35 12.85
C ALA A 997 13.11 11.43 13.98
N GLN A 998 13.51 11.23 15.24
CA GLN A 998 12.63 11.40 16.39
C GLN A 998 12.28 12.89 16.63
N GLN A 999 13.18 13.83 16.32
CA GLN A 999 12.92 15.26 16.42
C GLN A 999 11.85 15.74 15.42
N MET A 1000 11.80 15.12 14.24
CA MET A 1000 10.82 15.45 13.20
C MET A 1000 9.36 15.17 13.61
N VAL A 1001 9.11 14.35 14.64
CA VAL A 1001 7.78 14.13 15.24
C VAL A 1001 7.24 15.40 15.91
N TYR A 1002 8.12 16.29 16.36
CA TYR A 1002 7.79 17.56 17.02
C TYR A 1002 7.65 18.73 16.05
N LYS A 1003 7.87 18.50 14.75
CA LYS A 1003 7.76 19.49 13.67
C LYS A 1003 6.31 19.59 13.18
N LYS A 1004 5.81 20.81 13.08
CA LYS A 1004 4.45 21.13 12.59
C LYS A 1004 4.41 21.44 11.10
N ALA A 1005 3.18 21.52 10.57
CA ALA A 1005 2.89 21.89 9.18
C ALA A 1005 3.36 23.31 8.80
N ASP A 1006 3.41 24.23 9.77
CA ASP A 1006 3.98 25.59 9.64
C ASP A 1006 5.51 25.63 9.74
N HIS A 1007 6.16 24.46 9.82
CA HIS A 1007 7.59 24.25 10.06
C HIS A 1007 8.12 24.79 11.40
N SER A 1008 7.25 25.19 12.34
CA SER A 1008 7.66 25.40 13.73
C SER A 1008 7.84 24.07 14.47
N TYR A 1009 8.59 24.09 15.56
CA TYR A 1009 8.69 22.96 16.48
C TYR A 1009 7.98 23.28 17.79
N ALA A 1010 7.33 22.28 18.38
CA ALA A 1010 6.67 22.41 19.67
C ALA A 1010 7.16 21.31 20.63
N ALA A 1011 7.26 21.62 21.93
CA ALA A 1011 7.68 20.64 22.93
C ALA A 1011 6.85 19.35 22.91
N PHE A 1012 5.56 19.44 22.57
CA PHE A 1012 4.64 18.31 22.41
C PHE A 1012 3.77 18.49 21.16
N PRO A 1013 3.44 17.42 20.39
CA PRO A 1013 2.81 17.55 19.06
C PRO A 1013 1.46 18.27 19.05
N LYS A 1014 0.67 18.15 20.13
CA LYS A 1014 -0.67 18.77 20.26
C LYS A 1014 -0.66 20.17 20.92
N ARG A 1015 0.49 20.70 21.35
CA ARG A 1015 0.55 22.02 22.02
C ARG A 1015 0.66 23.16 21.00
N ALA A 1016 0.18 24.35 21.35
CA ALA A 1016 0.50 25.57 20.60
C ALA A 1016 2.04 25.74 20.44
N SER A 1017 2.47 26.34 19.34
CA SER A 1017 3.88 26.64 19.09
C SER A 1017 4.31 27.71 20.11
N SER A 1018 5.46 27.54 20.78
CA SER A 1018 5.88 28.52 21.79
C SER A 1018 6.27 29.84 21.11
N SER A 1019 5.52 30.90 21.36
CA SER A 1019 5.82 32.26 20.90
C SER A 1019 7.16 32.77 21.43
N CYS A 1020 7.59 32.30 22.60
CA CYS A 1020 8.99 32.30 23.00
C CYS A 1020 9.76 31.27 22.17
N GLY A 1021 10.58 31.74 21.22
CA GLY A 1021 11.26 30.91 20.22
C GLY A 1021 12.39 30.00 20.72
N GLY A 1022 12.44 29.63 21.99
CA GLY A 1022 13.56 28.92 22.62
C GLY A 1022 13.98 27.64 21.89
N ILE A 1023 13.03 26.72 21.62
CA ILE A 1023 13.30 25.47 20.89
C ILE A 1023 13.76 25.75 19.44
N GLN A 1024 13.17 26.74 18.78
CA GLN A 1024 13.53 27.12 17.40
C GLN A 1024 14.95 27.72 17.33
N LEU A 1025 15.32 28.53 18.33
CA LEU A 1025 16.65 29.13 18.50
C LEU A 1025 17.72 28.10 18.90
N PHE A 1026 17.37 27.06 19.66
CA PHE A 1026 18.27 25.95 19.97
C PHE A 1026 18.49 24.99 18.80
N LEU A 1027 17.47 24.78 17.95
CA LEU A 1027 17.54 23.88 16.80
C LEU A 1027 18.46 24.40 15.69
N LEU A 1028 18.42 25.71 15.40
CA LEU A 1028 19.16 26.29 14.29
C LEU A 1028 20.69 26.07 14.40
N PRO A 1029 21.37 26.37 15.52
CA PRO A 1029 22.81 26.12 15.67
C PRO A 1029 23.20 24.64 15.52
N VAL A 1030 22.44 23.72 16.12
CA VAL A 1030 22.75 22.27 16.07
C VAL A 1030 22.62 21.73 14.65
N LEU A 1031 21.60 22.15 13.91
CA LEU A 1031 21.43 21.79 12.50
C LEU A 1031 22.49 22.45 11.61
N TRP A 1032 22.90 23.70 11.90
CA TRP A 1032 23.91 24.42 11.12
C TRP A 1032 25.33 23.87 11.32
N ALA A 1033 25.64 23.39 12.53
CA ALA A 1033 26.87 22.64 12.82
C ALA A 1033 26.90 21.30 12.07
N TRP A 1034 25.79 20.56 12.04
CA TRP A 1034 25.70 19.27 11.34
C TRP A 1034 25.73 19.40 9.81
N LEU A 1035 25.17 20.47 9.24
CA LEU A 1035 25.14 20.74 7.80
C LEU A 1035 26.48 21.26 7.22
N GLY A 1036 27.53 21.38 8.03
CA GLY A 1036 28.86 21.79 7.55
C GLY A 1036 28.91 23.24 7.07
N GLY A 1037 28.64 24.19 7.98
CA GLY A 1037 28.59 25.63 7.70
C GLY A 1037 29.91 26.29 7.26
N SER A 1038 30.45 25.93 6.09
CA SER A 1038 31.59 26.56 5.44
C SER A 1038 31.24 27.92 4.81
N GLY A 1039 30.55 28.78 5.56
CA GLY A 1039 30.07 30.09 5.11
C GLY A 1039 30.10 31.11 6.24
N LYS A 1040 31.06 32.04 6.20
CA LYS A 1040 31.19 33.15 7.16
C LYS A 1040 30.12 34.24 6.96
N GLY A 1041 28.86 33.90 7.19
CA GLY A 1041 27.76 34.85 7.34
C GLY A 1041 27.65 35.30 8.80
N ARG A 1042 28.06 36.53 9.13
CA ARG A 1042 27.74 37.14 10.44
C ARG A 1042 26.23 37.35 10.53
N ILE A 1043 25.57 36.65 11.46
CA ILE A 1043 24.23 37.03 11.91
C ILE A 1043 24.36 38.30 12.75
N ARG A 1044 23.45 39.25 12.55
CA ARG A 1044 23.32 40.51 13.28
C ARG A 1044 21.83 40.84 13.42
#